data_AF-A0AAY4CZZ4-F1
#
_entry.id   AF-A0AAY4CZZ4-F1
#
_cell.length_a   1.000
_cell.length_b   1.000
_cell.length_c   1.000
_cell.angle_alpha   90.00
_cell.angle_beta   90.00
_cell.angle_gamma   90.00
#
_symmetry.space_group_name_H-M   'P 1'
#
loop_
_entity.id
_entity.type
_entity.pdbx_description
1 polymer ?
#
loop_
_entity_poly.entity_id
_entity_poly.type
_entity_poly.pdbx_seq_one_letter_code
_entity_poly.pdbx_strand_id
1 'polypeptide(L)'
;MHLLRQRYGGNIFHTYAGPNMVVINPITTPSMYSEKVQGCRRKDAAPHIYAVAQSAYRNLLTTRQDQSVVLLGKSGGGKTSNCQHLVQYLVTVAGSSGKIYSAEKWQAVYTILEAFGNGSTATNSNASCFSHIVSLDFDQAGQVASASIQTMLLNKLRVARRPESESTFNVFYYLMAGADGSLKTELHFNHFAESSAFGIMPHVKAEDKQKAAQQFTKLQAAMKVLGISGDEQKAFWLILGAIYHLGAAGATKAGRKQFARHEWAQKAAYLLGCSLEELAPSLGPQPGLRPPRSLKVTAMECLEAMASGLYAELFTMLISLINRALKSSQHSLCSLLIVDTPGFQNPRQTKSDRGATFEELCHNYTQERLQTLFQDRTFVRELERYKEVYTHTHTHTKFYFSLPLGHTLLLKSERPHHFLLGHSHGTDWVEYDVRGWLNHAKQNPASQNAATLLQNSQKKNISGLFMGRSGGSTVLSGSIAGLEGGSQLALRRATGMRKTFTTGMAAVKKKSLCIQIKLQVDALLDTLRRSNVHFVHCLLPRVDALCGVGGAEAAGESCDPSLMQLDIGLLRSQLRCCRLLDAMRIYRQGFPDHMGFSEFRRRFDVLTPHLTKKLGRNYIVKDEKRAVEELLESLELEKSSYHMGLSRVSTRLE
;
A
#
# COMPACT_ATOMS: atom_id res chain seq x y z
N MET A 1 22.22 3.83 -15.14
CA MET A 1 21.56 5.02 -15.76
C MET A 1 21.48 4.92 -17.27
N HIS A 2 22.61 4.84 -17.99
CA HIS A 2 22.60 4.73 -19.46
C HIS A 2 21.68 3.61 -19.98
N LEU A 3 21.83 2.39 -19.44
CA LEU A 3 20.97 1.26 -19.76
C LEU A 3 19.47 1.54 -19.55
N LEU A 4 19.10 2.13 -18.41
CA LEU A 4 17.70 2.43 -18.10
C LEU A 4 17.11 3.46 -19.06
N ARG A 5 17.90 4.47 -19.46
CA ARG A 5 17.49 5.47 -20.45
C ARG A 5 17.24 4.84 -21.82
N GLN A 6 18.14 3.97 -22.28
CA GLN A 6 17.99 3.26 -23.55
C GLN A 6 16.77 2.34 -23.54
N ARG A 7 16.59 1.56 -22.47
CA ARG A 7 15.44 0.65 -22.32
C ARG A 7 14.12 1.42 -22.31
N TYR A 8 14.05 2.52 -21.57
CA TYR A 8 12.85 3.37 -21.54
C TYR A 8 12.54 3.96 -22.92
N GLY A 9 13.56 4.46 -23.64
CA GLY A 9 13.41 4.94 -25.02
C GLY A 9 12.96 3.84 -26.00
N GLY A 10 13.30 2.58 -25.72
CA GLY A 10 12.81 1.40 -26.45
C GLY A 10 11.47 0.86 -25.98
N ASN A 11 10.70 1.60 -25.15
CA ASN A 11 9.45 1.16 -24.53
C ASN A 11 9.59 -0.11 -23.67
N ILE A 12 10.73 -0.30 -23.01
CA ILE A 12 10.98 -1.41 -22.09
C ILE A 12 11.13 -0.85 -20.66
N PHE A 13 10.03 -0.92 -19.90
CA PHE A 13 9.91 -0.25 -18.60
C PHE A 13 10.42 -1.06 -17.40
N HIS A 14 10.53 -2.38 -17.56
CA HIS A 14 10.93 -3.31 -16.51
C HIS A 14 12.37 -3.77 -16.73
N THR A 15 13.17 -3.91 -15.67
CA THR A 15 14.58 -4.32 -15.74
C THR A 15 14.96 -5.10 -14.47
N TYR A 16 15.61 -6.25 -14.61
CA TYR A 16 16.16 -6.96 -13.44
C TYR A 16 17.36 -6.21 -12.84
N ALA A 17 17.48 -6.25 -11.52
CA ALA A 17 18.60 -5.75 -10.74
C ALA A 17 18.97 -6.80 -9.68
N GLY A 18 19.62 -7.88 -10.14
CA GLY A 18 19.75 -9.12 -9.38
C GLY A 18 18.36 -9.77 -9.17
N PRO A 19 18.02 -10.23 -7.95
CA PRO A 19 16.69 -10.78 -7.65
C PRO A 19 15.58 -9.71 -7.58
N ASN A 20 15.93 -8.42 -7.66
CA ASN A 20 14.98 -7.32 -7.57
C ASN A 20 14.51 -6.87 -8.96
N MET A 21 13.32 -6.30 -9.04
CA MET A 21 12.79 -5.69 -10.25
C MET A 21 12.85 -4.17 -10.16
N VAL A 22 13.29 -3.50 -11.22
CA VAL A 22 13.19 -2.04 -11.39
C VAL A 22 12.16 -1.74 -12.45
N VAL A 23 11.21 -0.87 -12.12
CA VAL A 23 10.16 -0.42 -13.03
C VAL A 23 10.22 1.09 -13.13
N ILE A 24 10.37 1.63 -14.33
CA ILE A 24 10.19 3.07 -14.57
C ILE A 24 8.76 3.27 -15.06
N ASN A 25 7.96 4.02 -14.30
CA ASN A 25 6.54 4.18 -14.62
C ASN A 25 6.36 4.74 -16.04
N PRO A 26 5.62 4.07 -16.93
CA PRO A 26 5.34 4.62 -18.24
C PRO A 26 4.39 5.82 -18.11
N ILE A 27 4.58 6.84 -18.95
CA ILE A 27 3.72 8.04 -18.97
C ILE A 27 2.38 7.73 -19.66
N THR A 28 2.35 6.72 -20.53
CA THR A 28 1.15 6.25 -21.25
C THR A 28 0.87 4.78 -20.91
N THR A 29 -0.39 4.34 -21.01
CA THR A 29 -0.79 2.94 -20.80
C THR A 29 -0.16 2.06 -21.89
N PRO A 30 0.81 1.18 -21.55
CA PRO A 30 1.47 0.38 -22.57
C PRO A 30 0.64 -0.85 -22.94
N SER A 31 0.70 -1.25 -24.21
CA SER A 31 0.06 -2.46 -24.76
C SER A 31 0.60 -3.78 -24.19
N MET A 32 1.69 -3.74 -23.41
CA MET A 32 2.38 -4.90 -22.85
C MET A 32 1.57 -5.68 -21.81
N TYR A 33 0.50 -5.11 -21.27
CA TYR A 33 -0.35 -5.77 -20.27
C TYR A 33 -1.49 -6.60 -20.87
N SER A 34 -1.50 -6.84 -22.19
CA SER A 34 -2.53 -7.64 -22.86
C SER A 34 -2.59 -9.11 -22.38
N GLU A 35 -3.78 -9.72 -22.46
CA GLU A 35 -4.02 -11.11 -22.04
C GLU A 35 -3.11 -12.13 -22.74
N LYS A 36 -2.69 -11.85 -23.99
CA LYS A 36 -1.77 -12.72 -24.75
C LYS A 36 -0.40 -12.86 -24.07
N VAL A 37 0.07 -11.84 -23.36
CA VAL A 37 1.36 -11.86 -22.64
C VAL A 37 1.24 -12.59 -21.29
N GLN A 38 0.05 -12.58 -20.67
CA GLN A 38 -0.20 -13.25 -19.39
C GLN A 38 -0.13 -14.79 -19.47
N GLY A 39 -0.44 -15.38 -20.63
CA GLY A 39 -0.41 -16.83 -20.85
C GLY A 39 0.98 -17.44 -21.09
N CYS A 40 2.02 -16.61 -21.24
CA CYS A 40 3.35 -17.11 -21.59
C CYS A 40 4.05 -17.71 -20.35
N ARG A 41 4.05 -19.06 -20.25
CA ARG A 41 4.86 -19.83 -19.27
C ARG A 41 6.35 -19.87 -19.62
N ARG A 42 6.90 -18.79 -20.20
CA ARG A 42 8.30 -18.79 -20.67
C ARG A 42 9.22 -18.79 -19.45
N LYS A 43 10.07 -19.83 -19.36
CA LYS A 43 11.09 -19.97 -18.30
C LYS A 43 12.15 -18.87 -18.37
N ASP A 44 12.35 -18.27 -19.56
CA ASP A 44 13.25 -17.13 -19.80
C ASP A 44 12.45 -15.87 -20.20
N ALA A 45 11.57 -15.42 -19.30
CA ALA A 45 10.79 -14.23 -19.55
C ALA A 45 11.67 -12.97 -19.43
N ALA A 46 11.75 -12.20 -20.52
CA ALA A 46 12.28 -10.85 -20.50
C ALA A 46 11.72 -10.07 -19.29
N PRO A 47 12.50 -9.16 -18.68
CA PRO A 47 12.11 -8.48 -17.46
C PRO A 47 10.68 -7.93 -17.55
N HIS A 48 9.80 -8.38 -16.66
CA HIS A 48 8.40 -7.97 -16.60
C HIS A 48 7.83 -8.18 -15.20
N ILE A 49 6.83 -7.39 -14.79
CA ILE A 49 6.19 -7.55 -13.48
C ILE A 49 5.59 -8.95 -13.27
N TYR A 50 5.09 -9.57 -14.35
CA TYR A 50 4.57 -10.94 -14.35
C TYR A 50 5.64 -11.99 -14.04
N ALA A 51 6.91 -11.75 -14.39
CA ALA A 51 7.99 -12.67 -14.03
C ALA A 51 8.25 -12.67 -12.52
N VAL A 52 8.08 -11.53 -11.84
CA VAL A 52 8.14 -11.46 -10.36
C VAL A 52 7.02 -12.29 -9.75
N ALA A 53 5.78 -12.12 -10.23
CA ALA A 53 4.64 -12.91 -9.79
C ALA A 53 4.86 -14.42 -10.03
N GLN A 54 5.35 -14.80 -11.21
CA GLN A 54 5.63 -16.19 -11.56
C GLN A 54 6.72 -16.80 -10.67
N SER A 55 7.79 -16.05 -10.42
CA SER A 55 8.88 -16.46 -9.53
C SER A 55 8.37 -16.68 -8.10
N ALA A 56 7.62 -15.71 -7.56
CA ALA A 56 7.01 -15.83 -6.24
C ALA A 56 6.05 -17.03 -6.17
N TYR A 57 5.17 -17.19 -7.15
CA TYR A 57 4.23 -18.32 -7.20
C TYR A 57 4.94 -19.68 -7.28
N ARG A 58 5.97 -19.81 -8.12
CA ARG A 58 6.76 -21.05 -8.21
C ARG A 58 7.50 -21.35 -6.89
N ASN A 59 8.06 -20.33 -6.26
CA ASN A 59 8.73 -20.48 -4.97
C ASN A 59 7.74 -20.90 -3.88
N LEU A 60 6.52 -20.36 -3.88
CA LEU A 60 5.45 -20.78 -3.00
C LEU A 60 5.12 -22.27 -3.17
N LEU A 61 4.92 -22.73 -4.42
CA LEU A 61 4.58 -24.13 -4.69
C LEU A 61 5.70 -25.11 -4.33
N THR A 62 6.95 -24.72 -4.57
CA THR A 62 8.12 -25.59 -4.35
C THR A 62 8.55 -25.65 -2.88
N THR A 63 8.55 -24.51 -2.19
CA THR A 63 8.99 -24.43 -0.79
C THR A 63 7.87 -24.67 0.21
N ARG A 64 6.60 -24.53 -0.21
CA ARG A 64 5.42 -24.49 0.67
C ARG A 64 5.54 -23.44 1.78
N GLN A 65 6.30 -22.37 1.54
CA GLN A 65 6.45 -21.24 2.44
C GLN A 65 5.77 -19.99 1.87
N ASP A 66 5.26 -19.16 2.76
CA ASP A 66 4.65 -17.89 2.41
C ASP A 66 5.63 -16.99 1.63
N GLN A 67 5.11 -16.30 0.63
CA GLN A 67 5.86 -15.35 -0.20
C GLN A 67 5.28 -13.95 -0.03
N SER A 68 6.09 -12.93 -0.30
CA SER A 68 5.62 -11.56 -0.29
C SER A 68 6.28 -10.74 -1.39
N VAL A 69 5.51 -9.88 -2.05
CA VAL A 69 6.01 -8.91 -3.03
C VAL A 69 5.79 -7.50 -2.44
N VAL A 70 6.86 -6.74 -2.30
CA VAL A 70 6.85 -5.40 -1.71
C VAL A 70 7.20 -4.37 -2.78
N LEU A 71 6.30 -3.41 -2.98
CA LEU A 71 6.46 -2.32 -3.95
C LEU A 71 7.04 -1.09 -3.23
N LEU A 72 8.22 -0.64 -3.66
CA LEU A 72 8.94 0.50 -3.10
C LEU A 72 9.01 1.65 -4.10
N GLY A 73 8.88 2.90 -3.67
CA GLY A 73 9.11 4.04 -4.55
C GLY A 73 8.30 5.30 -4.25
N LYS A 74 8.63 6.37 -4.97
CA LYS A 74 7.99 7.69 -4.82
C LYS A 74 6.51 7.68 -5.22
N SER A 75 5.76 8.69 -4.77
CA SER A 75 4.40 8.93 -5.26
C SER A 75 4.41 9.09 -6.78
N GLY A 76 3.44 8.49 -7.47
CA GLY A 76 3.40 8.47 -8.94
C GLY A 76 4.36 7.47 -9.61
N GLY A 77 5.14 6.68 -8.87
CA GLY A 77 6.03 5.65 -9.45
C GLY A 77 5.34 4.43 -10.06
N GLY A 78 4.00 4.34 -10.05
CA GLY A 78 3.26 3.21 -10.62
C GLY A 78 3.11 1.98 -9.71
N LYS A 79 3.32 2.12 -8.39
CA LYS A 79 3.19 1.00 -7.43
C LYS A 79 1.83 0.31 -7.52
N THR A 80 0.74 1.06 -7.35
CA THR A 80 -0.63 0.51 -7.37
C THR A 80 -0.96 -0.18 -8.70
N SER A 81 -0.55 0.39 -9.84
CA SER A 81 -0.72 -0.25 -11.15
C SER A 81 0.04 -1.58 -11.24
N ASN A 82 1.28 -1.64 -10.74
CA ASN A 82 2.03 -2.89 -10.66
C ASN A 82 1.38 -3.90 -9.70
N CYS A 83 0.82 -3.45 -8.57
CA CYS A 83 0.04 -4.29 -7.65
C CYS A 83 -1.14 -4.97 -8.36
N GLN A 84 -1.91 -4.20 -9.14
CA GLN A 84 -3.03 -4.70 -9.94
C GLN A 84 -2.59 -5.77 -10.94
N HIS A 85 -1.52 -5.51 -11.67
CA HIS A 85 -0.96 -6.45 -12.64
C HIS A 85 -0.44 -7.74 -11.99
N LEU A 86 0.20 -7.66 -10.81
CA LEU A 86 0.63 -8.84 -10.05
C LEU A 86 -0.56 -9.72 -9.66
N VAL A 87 -1.60 -9.12 -9.06
CA VAL A 87 -2.80 -9.85 -8.63
C VAL A 87 -3.52 -10.47 -9.82
N GLN A 88 -3.74 -9.70 -10.88
CA GLN A 88 -4.42 -10.19 -12.08
C GLN A 88 -3.68 -11.38 -12.70
N TYR A 89 -2.35 -11.31 -12.82
CA TYR A 89 -1.55 -12.42 -13.34
C TYR A 89 -1.66 -13.67 -12.47
N LEU A 90 -1.48 -13.53 -11.15
CA LEU A 90 -1.53 -14.68 -10.22
C LEU A 90 -2.87 -15.38 -10.27
N VAL A 91 -3.95 -14.61 -10.27
CA VAL A 91 -5.31 -15.14 -10.29
C VAL A 91 -5.61 -15.84 -11.61
N THR A 92 -5.16 -15.28 -12.75
CA THR A 92 -5.31 -15.91 -14.07
C THR A 92 -4.49 -17.20 -14.20
N VAL A 93 -3.24 -17.21 -13.72
CA VAL A 93 -2.32 -18.35 -13.91
C VAL A 93 -2.58 -19.47 -12.92
N ALA A 94 -2.83 -19.16 -11.65
CA ALA A 94 -3.15 -20.18 -10.64
C ALA A 94 -4.58 -20.70 -10.81
N GLY A 95 -5.49 -19.85 -11.29
CA GLY A 95 -6.91 -20.15 -11.37
C GLY A 95 -7.55 -20.37 -10.00
N SER A 96 -8.80 -20.80 -10.01
CA SER A 96 -9.54 -21.15 -8.80
C SER A 96 -10.62 -22.16 -9.12
N SER A 97 -10.90 -23.08 -8.20
CA SER A 97 -12.06 -23.97 -8.31
C SER A 97 -13.35 -23.16 -8.46
N GLY A 98 -14.13 -23.41 -9.52
CA GLY A 98 -15.36 -22.68 -9.82
C GLY A 98 -15.19 -21.25 -10.34
N LYS A 99 -13.96 -20.80 -10.71
CA LYS A 99 -13.67 -19.44 -11.23
C LYS A 99 -14.17 -18.29 -10.32
N ILE A 100 -14.20 -18.51 -9.01
CA ILE A 100 -14.70 -17.55 -8.00
C ILE A 100 -13.88 -16.25 -7.98
N TYR A 101 -12.57 -16.35 -8.22
CA TYR A 101 -11.65 -15.21 -8.27
C TYR A 101 -11.36 -14.89 -9.73
N SER A 102 -12.27 -14.20 -10.42
CA SER A 102 -12.06 -13.77 -11.81
C SER A 102 -11.29 -12.45 -11.90
N ALA A 103 -10.69 -12.16 -13.06
CA ALA A 103 -10.06 -10.87 -13.32
C ALA A 103 -11.06 -9.71 -13.18
N GLU A 104 -12.31 -9.90 -13.64
CA GLU A 104 -13.40 -8.94 -13.49
C GLU A 104 -13.69 -8.61 -12.02
N LYS A 105 -13.74 -9.62 -11.15
CA LYS A 105 -13.97 -9.43 -9.72
C LYS A 105 -12.86 -8.61 -9.07
N TRP A 106 -11.60 -8.85 -9.44
CA TRP A 106 -10.48 -8.05 -8.96
C TRP A 106 -10.47 -6.63 -9.52
N GLN A 107 -10.87 -6.44 -10.77
CA GLN A 107 -11.04 -5.10 -11.33
C GLN A 107 -12.12 -4.30 -10.56
N ALA A 108 -13.21 -4.97 -10.17
CA ALA A 108 -14.25 -4.37 -9.34
C ALA A 108 -13.72 -3.97 -7.95
N VAL A 109 -12.91 -4.83 -7.30
CA VAL A 109 -12.24 -4.50 -6.04
C VAL A 109 -11.40 -3.23 -6.16
N TYR A 110 -10.53 -3.13 -7.16
CA TYR A 110 -9.66 -1.97 -7.32
C TYR A 110 -10.45 -0.70 -7.68
N THR A 111 -11.50 -0.81 -8.49
CA THR A 111 -12.39 0.32 -8.80
C THR A 111 -12.99 0.91 -7.51
N ILE A 112 -13.41 0.06 -6.57
CA ILE A 112 -13.94 0.48 -5.28
C ILE A 112 -12.83 1.09 -4.40
N LEU A 113 -11.68 0.42 -4.28
CA LEU A 113 -10.57 0.91 -3.46
C LEU A 113 -10.03 2.26 -3.97
N GLU A 114 -9.95 2.47 -5.27
CA GLU A 114 -9.52 3.76 -5.84
C GLU A 114 -10.53 4.87 -5.58
N ALA A 115 -11.84 4.59 -5.69
CA ALA A 115 -12.86 5.59 -5.42
C ALA A 115 -12.80 6.10 -3.97
N PHE A 116 -12.68 5.20 -3.00
CA PHE A 116 -12.71 5.54 -1.57
C PHE A 116 -11.34 5.78 -0.94
N GLY A 117 -10.26 5.36 -1.58
CA GLY A 117 -8.92 5.38 -1.00
C GLY A 117 -7.93 6.33 -1.69
N ASN A 118 -8.27 6.84 -2.89
CA ASN A 118 -7.41 7.74 -3.62
C ASN A 118 -7.93 9.18 -3.64
N GLY A 119 -7.01 10.12 -3.80
CA GLY A 119 -7.30 11.51 -4.06
C GLY A 119 -6.16 12.18 -4.84
N SER A 120 -6.44 13.35 -5.41
CA SER A 120 -5.45 14.12 -6.14
C SER A 120 -4.45 14.79 -5.19
N THR A 121 -3.18 14.81 -5.61
CA THR A 121 -2.04 15.49 -4.98
C THR A 121 -1.34 16.35 -6.02
N ALA A 122 -0.44 17.24 -5.59
CA ALA A 122 0.35 18.07 -6.50
C ALA A 122 1.16 17.28 -7.55
N THR A 123 1.54 16.02 -7.26
CA THR A 123 2.33 15.16 -8.17
C THR A 123 1.55 14.06 -8.87
N ASN A 124 0.36 13.72 -8.37
CA ASN A 124 -0.36 12.53 -8.77
C ASN A 124 -1.86 12.74 -8.60
N SER A 125 -2.57 12.73 -9.74
CA SER A 125 -4.01 12.96 -9.82
C SER A 125 -4.86 11.84 -9.20
N ASN A 126 -4.30 10.63 -9.04
CA ASN A 126 -4.98 9.48 -8.44
C ASN A 126 -4.07 8.81 -7.38
N ALA A 127 -3.66 9.57 -6.36
CA ALA A 127 -2.73 9.09 -5.35
C ALA A 127 -3.43 8.27 -4.26
N SER A 128 -2.95 7.05 -4.03
CA SER A 128 -3.40 6.22 -2.91
C SER A 128 -3.02 6.83 -1.57
N CYS A 129 -4.02 6.97 -0.70
CA CYS A 129 -3.91 7.61 0.61
C CYS A 129 -4.08 6.62 1.77
N PHE A 130 -3.80 5.35 1.53
CA PHE A 130 -3.84 4.24 2.48
C PHE A 130 -2.87 3.15 2.03
N SER A 131 -2.43 2.34 2.99
CA SER A 131 -1.64 1.13 2.70
C SER A 131 -2.56 -0.08 2.64
N HIS A 132 -2.30 -1.01 1.71
CA HIS A 132 -3.04 -2.26 1.65
C HIS A 132 -2.15 -3.48 1.38
N ILE A 133 -2.59 -4.61 1.92
CA ILE A 133 -1.99 -5.93 1.74
C ILE A 133 -3.05 -6.80 1.09
N VAL A 134 -2.78 -7.23 -0.14
CA VAL A 134 -3.56 -8.29 -0.79
C VAL A 134 -2.95 -9.63 -0.39
N SER A 135 -3.76 -10.54 0.14
CA SER A 135 -3.35 -11.92 0.41
C SER A 135 -4.12 -12.86 -0.49
N LEU A 136 -3.38 -13.66 -1.26
CA LEU A 136 -3.89 -14.81 -1.99
C LEU A 136 -3.45 -16.09 -1.27
N ASP A 137 -4.41 -16.88 -0.81
CA ASP A 137 -4.18 -18.14 -0.10
C ASP A 137 -4.39 -19.30 -1.08
N PHE A 138 -3.40 -20.20 -1.17
CA PHE A 138 -3.36 -21.28 -2.18
C PHE A 138 -3.61 -22.64 -1.54
N ASP A 139 -4.28 -23.54 -2.25
CA ASP A 139 -4.50 -24.92 -1.85
C ASP A 139 -3.31 -25.86 -2.18
N GLN A 140 -3.51 -27.17 -2.00
CA GLN A 140 -2.50 -28.18 -2.30
C GLN A 140 -2.18 -28.32 -3.78
N ALA A 141 -3.16 -28.08 -4.65
CA ALA A 141 -3.04 -28.10 -6.10
C ALA A 141 -2.40 -26.82 -6.66
N GLY A 142 -2.23 -25.79 -5.82
CA GLY A 142 -1.70 -24.49 -6.21
C GLY A 142 -2.77 -23.54 -6.75
N GLN A 143 -4.05 -23.84 -6.60
CA GLN A 143 -5.12 -22.93 -7.00
C GLN A 143 -5.42 -21.92 -5.91
N VAL A 144 -5.97 -20.76 -6.28
CA VAL A 144 -6.42 -19.75 -5.32
C VAL A 144 -7.64 -20.27 -4.58
N ALA A 145 -7.48 -20.53 -3.28
CA ALA A 145 -8.51 -21.06 -2.39
C ALA A 145 -9.27 -19.92 -1.69
N SER A 146 -8.55 -18.91 -1.22
CA SER A 146 -9.10 -17.74 -0.53
C SER A 146 -8.33 -16.47 -0.88
N ALA A 147 -9.00 -15.31 -0.78
CA ALA A 147 -8.35 -14.02 -0.85
C ALA A 147 -8.82 -13.10 0.26
N SER A 148 -7.98 -12.15 0.66
CA SER A 148 -8.34 -11.11 1.63
C SER A 148 -7.54 -9.84 1.40
N ILE A 149 -8.10 -8.70 1.82
CA ILE A 149 -7.49 -7.39 1.76
C ILE A 149 -7.45 -6.81 3.17
N GLN A 150 -6.27 -6.41 3.60
CA GLN A 150 -6.05 -5.69 4.84
C GLN A 150 -5.61 -4.26 4.50
N THR A 151 -6.15 -3.27 5.19
CA THR A 151 -5.76 -1.87 5.01
C THR A 151 -5.30 -1.24 6.31
N MET A 152 -4.38 -0.28 6.22
CA MET A 152 -3.81 0.45 7.35
C MET A 152 -3.42 1.87 6.93
N LEU A 153 -3.18 2.75 7.92
CA LEU A 153 -2.72 4.12 7.68
C LEU A 153 -3.55 4.90 6.66
N LEU A 154 -4.88 4.78 6.72
CA LEU A 154 -5.76 5.65 5.94
C LEU A 154 -5.56 7.11 6.39
N ASN A 155 -5.25 8.01 5.46
CA ASN A 155 -5.23 9.45 5.69
C ASN A 155 -6.66 9.99 5.81
N LYS A 156 -7.33 9.59 6.89
CA LYS A 156 -8.73 9.91 7.19
C LYS A 156 -8.99 11.40 7.44
N LEU A 157 -7.94 12.18 7.73
CA LEU A 157 -8.07 13.63 7.96
C LEU A 157 -8.19 14.40 6.65
N ARG A 158 -7.75 13.83 5.51
CA ARG A 158 -7.87 14.43 4.17
C ARG A 158 -9.30 14.85 3.79
N VAL A 159 -10.31 14.21 4.38
CA VAL A 159 -11.73 14.60 4.25
C VAL A 159 -11.95 16.04 4.67
N ALA A 160 -11.35 16.45 5.78
CA ALA A 160 -11.58 17.74 6.42
C ALA A 160 -10.42 18.73 6.23
N ARG A 161 -9.17 18.24 6.21
CA ARG A 161 -7.97 19.07 6.12
C ARG A 161 -6.95 18.46 5.17
N ARG A 162 -6.45 19.27 4.23
CA ARG A 162 -5.45 18.90 3.23
C ARG A 162 -4.68 20.13 2.75
N PRO A 163 -3.50 19.97 2.13
CA PRO A 163 -2.77 21.08 1.50
C PRO A 163 -3.62 21.82 0.46
N GLU A 164 -3.33 23.10 0.29
CA GLU A 164 -3.92 23.92 -0.77
C GLU A 164 -3.59 23.30 -2.13
N SER A 165 -4.54 23.33 -3.07
CA SER A 165 -4.53 22.64 -4.37
C SER A 165 -4.75 21.11 -4.39
N GLU A 166 -4.90 20.43 -3.24
CA GLU A 166 -5.22 18.99 -3.20
C GLU A 166 -6.72 18.73 -3.08
N SER A 167 -7.17 17.55 -3.55
CA SER A 167 -8.56 17.14 -3.46
C SER A 167 -8.81 16.20 -2.27
N THR A 168 -10.07 16.09 -1.85
CA THR A 168 -10.50 14.97 -0.99
C THR A 168 -10.49 13.66 -1.76
N PHE A 169 -11.03 12.60 -1.17
CA PHE A 169 -11.23 11.31 -1.82
C PHE A 169 -12.16 11.40 -3.03
N ASN A 170 -11.83 10.65 -4.09
CA ASN A 170 -12.51 10.70 -5.38
C ASN A 170 -14.02 10.45 -5.29
N VAL A 171 -14.46 9.58 -4.37
CA VAL A 171 -15.86 9.19 -4.20
C VAL A 171 -16.80 10.38 -3.96
N PHE A 172 -16.35 11.45 -3.30
CA PHE A 172 -17.19 12.63 -3.09
C PHE A 172 -17.55 13.29 -4.42
N TYR A 173 -16.58 13.43 -5.32
CA TYR A 173 -16.78 14.03 -6.64
C TYR A 173 -17.61 13.12 -7.55
N TYR A 174 -17.41 11.81 -7.45
CA TYR A 174 -18.21 10.82 -8.18
C TYR A 174 -19.68 10.90 -7.76
N LEU A 175 -19.95 10.92 -6.45
CA LEU A 175 -21.30 11.00 -5.92
C LEU A 175 -22.00 12.31 -6.31
N MET A 176 -21.34 13.46 -6.16
CA MET A 176 -21.92 14.76 -6.52
C MET A 176 -22.25 14.87 -8.01
N ALA A 177 -21.44 14.29 -8.89
CA ALA A 177 -21.65 14.34 -10.33
C ALA A 177 -22.64 13.28 -10.83
N GLY A 178 -22.52 12.04 -10.33
CA GLY A 178 -23.18 10.86 -10.88
C GLY A 178 -24.48 10.42 -10.18
N ALA A 179 -24.83 10.98 -9.02
CA ALA A 179 -26.09 10.66 -8.37
C ALA A 179 -27.30 11.00 -9.28
N ASP A 180 -28.26 10.09 -9.34
CA ASP A 180 -29.51 10.26 -10.07
C ASP A 180 -30.46 11.22 -9.32
N GLY A 181 -31.58 11.61 -9.94
CA GLY A 181 -32.49 12.60 -9.37
C GLY A 181 -33.08 12.18 -8.02
N SER A 182 -33.37 10.90 -7.84
CA SER A 182 -33.90 10.36 -6.59
C SER A 182 -32.87 10.47 -5.46
N LEU A 183 -31.64 10.01 -5.71
CA LEU A 183 -30.55 10.06 -4.75
C LEU A 183 -30.11 11.49 -4.45
N LYS A 184 -30.06 12.39 -5.45
CA LYS A 184 -29.75 13.81 -5.24
C LYS A 184 -30.75 14.49 -4.32
N THR A 185 -32.04 14.20 -4.49
CA THR A 185 -33.10 14.74 -3.62
C THR A 185 -32.93 14.22 -2.20
N GLU A 186 -32.70 12.91 -2.04
CA GLU A 186 -32.51 12.31 -0.73
C GLU A 186 -31.25 12.81 -0.01
N LEU A 187 -30.16 13.04 -0.75
CA LEU A 187 -28.90 13.59 -0.23
C LEU A 187 -28.92 15.11 -0.05
N HIS A 188 -30.00 15.79 -0.41
CA HIS A 188 -30.07 17.26 -0.45
C HIS A 188 -28.98 17.92 -1.31
N PHE A 189 -28.64 17.31 -2.45
CA PHE A 189 -27.64 17.79 -3.43
C PHE A 189 -28.26 18.62 -4.56
N ASN A 190 -29.47 19.14 -4.36
CA ASN A 190 -30.11 20.08 -5.28
C ASN A 190 -29.39 21.45 -5.27
N HIS A 191 -28.83 21.83 -4.11
CA HIS A 191 -28.08 23.06 -3.93
C HIS A 191 -26.82 22.77 -3.11
N PHE A 192 -25.66 23.16 -3.64
CA PHE A 192 -24.38 23.06 -2.94
C PHE A 192 -24.08 24.37 -2.18
N ALA A 193 -23.32 24.29 -1.09
CA ALA A 193 -22.95 25.46 -0.32
C ALA A 193 -21.88 26.26 -1.07
N GLU A 194 -21.97 27.60 -1.07
CA GLU A 194 -20.96 28.47 -1.68
C GLU A 194 -19.57 28.31 -1.03
N SER A 195 -19.55 27.99 0.26
CA SER A 195 -18.35 27.73 1.03
C SER A 195 -18.55 26.55 1.98
N SER A 196 -17.52 25.71 2.07
CA SER A 196 -17.47 24.53 2.94
C SER A 196 -16.18 24.56 3.75
N ALA A 197 -16.28 24.31 5.05
CA ALA A 197 -15.14 24.26 5.95
C ALA A 197 -14.19 23.09 5.63
N PHE A 198 -14.67 22.05 4.95
CA PHE A 198 -13.87 20.91 4.48
C PHE A 198 -13.37 21.08 3.03
N GLY A 199 -13.76 22.17 2.37
CA GLY A 199 -13.40 22.48 0.98
C GLY A 199 -13.87 21.45 -0.05
N ILE A 200 -14.89 20.63 0.28
CA ILE A 200 -15.48 19.66 -0.65
C ILE A 200 -16.48 20.42 -1.53
N MET A 201 -16.13 20.63 -2.78
CA MET A 201 -16.94 21.37 -3.75
C MET A 201 -17.10 20.56 -5.04
N PRO A 202 -18.23 20.65 -5.75
CA PRO A 202 -18.38 20.04 -7.07
C PRO A 202 -17.32 20.55 -8.06
N HIS A 203 -16.96 19.73 -9.05
CA HIS A 203 -16.16 20.20 -10.18
C HIS A 203 -16.86 21.34 -10.90
N VAL A 204 -16.10 22.34 -11.37
CA VAL A 204 -16.65 23.46 -12.14
C VAL A 204 -16.72 23.11 -13.63
N LYS A 205 -15.66 22.49 -14.17
CA LYS A 205 -15.53 22.12 -15.58
C LYS A 205 -16.49 20.99 -15.96
N ALA A 206 -17.18 21.14 -17.09
CA ALA A 206 -18.15 20.16 -17.59
C ALA A 206 -17.51 18.80 -17.89
N GLU A 207 -16.30 18.79 -18.45
CA GLU A 207 -15.56 17.55 -18.73
C GLU A 207 -15.26 16.74 -17.47
N ASP A 208 -14.81 17.40 -16.41
CA ASP A 208 -14.49 16.75 -15.14
C ASP A 208 -15.75 16.20 -14.47
N LYS A 209 -16.89 16.93 -14.56
CA LYS A 209 -18.19 16.43 -14.12
C LYS A 209 -18.60 15.17 -14.89
N GLN A 210 -18.46 15.17 -16.21
CA GLN A 210 -18.82 14.01 -17.04
C GLN A 210 -17.93 12.80 -16.72
N LYS A 211 -16.61 13.01 -16.58
CA LYS A 211 -15.68 11.96 -16.16
C LYS A 211 -16.06 11.41 -14.78
N ALA A 212 -16.32 12.26 -13.80
CA ALA A 212 -16.73 11.84 -12.46
C ALA A 212 -18.06 11.06 -12.47
N ALA A 213 -19.04 11.48 -13.28
CA ALA A 213 -20.30 10.76 -13.44
C ALA A 213 -20.10 9.36 -14.04
N GLN A 214 -19.26 9.22 -15.06
CA GLN A 214 -18.91 7.90 -15.62
C GLN A 214 -18.21 7.00 -14.60
N GLN A 215 -17.32 7.57 -13.77
CA GLN A 215 -16.66 6.83 -12.70
C GLN A 215 -17.66 6.38 -11.62
N PHE A 216 -18.69 7.18 -11.31
CA PHE A 216 -19.75 6.78 -10.40
C PHE A 216 -20.54 5.56 -10.92
N THR A 217 -20.91 5.55 -12.21
CA THR A 217 -21.57 4.40 -12.83
C THR A 217 -20.70 3.14 -12.76
N LYS A 218 -19.40 3.27 -13.05
CA LYS A 218 -18.44 2.17 -12.92
C LYS A 218 -18.33 1.67 -11.47
N LEU A 219 -18.35 2.59 -10.50
CA LEU A 219 -18.30 2.26 -9.08
C LEU A 219 -19.53 1.45 -8.64
N GLN A 220 -20.74 1.88 -9.04
CA GLN A 220 -21.97 1.14 -8.72
C GLN A 220 -21.98 -0.26 -9.36
N ALA A 221 -21.52 -0.37 -10.61
CA ALA A 221 -21.36 -1.66 -11.29
C ALA A 221 -20.36 -2.57 -10.55
N ALA A 222 -19.21 -2.04 -10.14
CA ALA A 222 -18.21 -2.76 -9.37
C ALA A 222 -18.75 -3.25 -8.01
N MET A 223 -19.51 -2.41 -7.30
CA MET A 223 -20.18 -2.79 -6.05
C MET A 223 -21.17 -3.95 -6.27
N LYS A 224 -21.91 -3.93 -7.38
CA LYS A 224 -22.81 -5.02 -7.76
C LYS A 224 -22.07 -6.33 -8.06
N VAL A 225 -20.92 -6.27 -8.75
CA VAL A 225 -20.07 -7.45 -9.02
C VAL A 225 -19.58 -8.11 -7.72
N LEU A 226 -19.32 -7.32 -6.67
CA LEU A 226 -18.97 -7.85 -5.34
C LEU A 226 -20.17 -8.24 -4.48
N GLY A 227 -21.40 -8.15 -4.99
CA GLY A 227 -22.61 -8.49 -4.23
C GLY A 227 -22.89 -7.52 -3.07
N ILE A 228 -22.51 -6.25 -3.22
CA ILE A 228 -22.92 -5.18 -2.30
C ILE A 228 -24.32 -4.71 -2.71
N SER A 229 -25.29 -4.89 -1.82
CA SER A 229 -26.71 -4.67 -2.11
C SER A 229 -27.03 -3.17 -2.31
N GLY A 230 -28.15 -2.86 -2.97
CA GLY A 230 -28.58 -1.47 -3.15
C GLY A 230 -28.77 -0.72 -1.83
N ASP A 231 -29.29 -1.40 -0.79
CA ASP A 231 -29.45 -0.83 0.55
C ASP A 231 -28.12 -0.54 1.24
N GLU A 232 -27.14 -1.46 1.07
CA GLU A 232 -25.79 -1.26 1.57
C GLU A 232 -25.13 -0.07 0.87
N GLN A 233 -25.20 0.01 -0.47
CA GLN A 233 -24.68 1.15 -1.23
C GLN A 233 -25.32 2.47 -0.76
N LYS A 234 -26.64 2.46 -0.56
CA LYS A 234 -27.39 3.62 -0.09
C LYS A 234 -26.88 4.13 1.26
N ALA A 235 -26.56 3.24 2.20
CA ALA A 235 -25.98 3.64 3.49
C ALA A 235 -24.65 4.40 3.32
N PHE A 236 -23.80 3.98 2.38
CA PHE A 236 -22.54 4.66 2.08
C PHE A 236 -22.78 6.07 1.51
N TRP A 237 -23.72 6.21 0.59
CA TRP A 237 -24.08 7.51 0.01
C TRP A 237 -24.62 8.48 1.06
N LEU A 238 -25.46 8.00 1.98
CA LEU A 238 -26.00 8.81 3.08
C LEU A 238 -24.89 9.33 4.01
N ILE A 239 -23.95 8.47 4.40
CA ILE A 239 -22.83 8.86 5.28
C ILE A 239 -21.89 9.85 4.57
N LEU A 240 -21.58 9.65 3.28
CA LEU A 240 -20.78 10.60 2.50
C LEU A 240 -21.49 11.95 2.34
N GLY A 241 -22.79 11.95 2.08
CA GLY A 241 -23.61 13.16 2.04
C GLY A 241 -23.60 13.89 3.38
N ALA A 242 -23.70 13.15 4.49
CA ALA A 242 -23.63 13.73 5.83
C ALA A 242 -22.28 14.41 6.10
N ILE A 243 -21.17 13.77 5.73
CA ILE A 243 -19.83 14.35 5.86
C ILE A 243 -19.71 15.66 5.05
N TYR A 244 -20.24 15.70 3.83
CA TYR A 244 -20.28 16.93 3.04
C TYR A 244 -21.06 18.04 3.77
N HIS A 245 -22.27 17.74 4.26
CA HIS A 245 -23.12 18.71 4.95
C HIS A 245 -22.53 19.18 6.28
N LEU A 246 -21.80 18.32 7.02
CA LEU A 246 -21.02 18.72 8.19
C LEU A 246 -19.97 19.78 7.83
N GLY A 247 -19.29 19.60 6.69
CA GLY A 247 -18.35 20.60 6.17
C GLY A 247 -19.03 21.91 5.79
N ALA A 248 -20.20 21.85 5.15
CA ALA A 248 -21.00 23.02 4.81
C ALA A 248 -21.55 23.76 6.05
N ALA A 249 -21.86 23.02 7.12
CA ALA A 249 -22.33 23.57 8.40
C ALA A 249 -21.25 24.35 9.13
N GLY A 250 -20.01 23.85 9.12
CA GLY A 250 -18.90 24.44 9.85
C GLY A 250 -19.14 24.52 11.36
N ALA A 251 -18.17 25.09 12.07
CA ALA A 251 -18.25 25.29 13.51
C ALA A 251 -17.99 26.75 13.88
N THR A 252 -18.59 27.20 14.98
CA THR A 252 -18.37 28.54 15.53
C THR A 252 -16.93 28.70 16.04
N LYS A 253 -16.31 29.85 15.73
CA LYS A 253 -14.91 30.15 16.12
C LYS A 253 -14.77 30.59 17.59
N ALA A 254 -15.84 31.12 18.18
CA ALA A 254 -15.88 31.61 19.56
C ALA A 254 -17.24 31.28 20.21
N GLY A 255 -17.25 31.05 21.53
CA GLY A 255 -18.45 30.76 22.30
C GLY A 255 -18.69 29.27 22.59
N ARG A 256 -19.97 28.87 22.70
CA ARG A 256 -20.37 27.47 22.92
C ARG A 256 -20.04 26.62 21.69
N LYS A 257 -19.69 25.35 21.88
CA LYS A 257 -19.39 24.41 20.79
C LYS A 257 -20.67 24.09 20.00
N GLN A 258 -20.95 24.87 18.97
CA GLN A 258 -22.14 24.73 18.13
C GLN A 258 -21.81 24.90 16.64
N PHE A 259 -22.71 24.40 15.79
CA PHE A 259 -22.62 24.55 14.34
C PHE A 259 -22.76 26.02 13.93
N ALA A 260 -22.01 26.43 12.90
CA ALA A 260 -22.11 27.80 12.39
C ALA A 260 -23.38 27.99 11.54
N ARG A 261 -23.77 26.97 10.76
CA ARG A 261 -24.99 26.99 9.93
C ARG A 261 -25.89 25.79 10.25
N HIS A 262 -27.00 26.07 10.95
CA HIS A 262 -27.90 25.04 11.48
C HIS A 262 -28.62 24.24 10.39
N GLU A 263 -29.02 24.87 9.28
CA GLU A 263 -29.70 24.19 8.17
C GLU A 263 -28.87 23.04 7.56
N TRP A 264 -27.57 23.27 7.38
CA TRP A 264 -26.65 22.25 6.88
C TRP A 264 -26.40 21.15 7.91
N ALA A 265 -26.31 21.51 9.19
CA ALA A 265 -26.18 20.54 10.27
C ALA A 265 -27.42 19.63 10.37
N GLN A 266 -28.62 20.19 10.17
CA GLN A 266 -29.87 19.43 10.17
C GLN A 266 -29.94 18.44 9.00
N LYS A 267 -29.48 18.83 7.80
CA LYS A 267 -29.32 17.89 6.67
C LYS A 267 -28.37 16.74 7.03
N ALA A 268 -27.23 17.04 7.66
CA ALA A 268 -26.29 16.00 8.10
C ALA A 268 -26.93 15.04 9.12
N ALA A 269 -27.62 15.57 10.13
CA ALA A 269 -28.31 14.78 11.15
C ALA A 269 -29.38 13.86 10.54
N TYR A 270 -30.19 14.39 9.62
CA TYR A 270 -31.19 13.62 8.88
C TYR A 270 -30.57 12.48 8.07
N LEU A 271 -29.45 12.73 7.37
CA LEU A 271 -28.78 11.69 6.59
C LEU A 271 -28.20 10.58 7.48
N LEU A 272 -27.65 10.92 8.64
CA LEU A 272 -27.12 9.99 9.63
C LEU A 272 -28.21 9.26 10.43
N GLY A 273 -29.47 9.70 10.34
CA GLY A 273 -30.58 9.12 11.10
C GLY A 273 -30.51 9.42 12.60
N CYS A 274 -30.09 10.62 12.96
CA CYS A 274 -30.00 11.10 14.35
C CYS A 274 -30.63 12.49 14.49
N SER A 275 -30.94 12.91 15.70
CA SER A 275 -31.41 14.27 15.96
C SER A 275 -30.24 15.27 15.99
N LEU A 276 -30.52 16.57 15.75
CA LEU A 276 -29.49 17.60 15.88
C LEU A 276 -28.97 17.71 17.33
N GLU A 277 -29.83 17.39 18.30
CA GLU A 277 -29.51 17.33 19.73
C GLU A 277 -28.62 16.14 20.10
N GLU A 278 -28.64 15.06 19.33
CA GLU A 278 -27.70 13.94 19.48
C GLU A 278 -26.35 14.26 18.80
N LEU A 279 -26.41 14.95 17.66
CA LEU A 279 -25.23 15.29 16.87
C LEU A 279 -24.38 16.38 17.51
N ALA A 280 -24.97 17.44 18.09
CA ALA A 280 -24.21 18.55 18.66
C ALA A 280 -23.34 18.19 19.90
N PRO A 281 -23.83 17.41 20.88
CA PRO A 281 -23.02 16.94 22.02
C PRO A 281 -21.95 15.91 21.62
N SER A 282 -22.14 15.18 20.52
CA SER A 282 -21.15 14.22 20.01
C SER A 282 -19.84 14.89 19.55
N LEU A 283 -19.86 16.22 19.34
CA LEU A 283 -18.68 17.06 19.13
C LEU A 283 -17.96 17.42 20.44
N GLY A 284 -18.53 17.14 21.61
CA GLY A 284 -17.93 17.37 22.93
C GLY A 284 -17.51 16.05 23.63
N PRO A 285 -16.75 16.13 24.74
CA PRO A 285 -16.55 14.98 25.61
C PRO A 285 -17.87 14.51 26.22
N GLN A 286 -18.06 13.18 26.32
CA GLN A 286 -19.24 12.55 26.95
C GLN A 286 -19.44 13.05 28.39
N PRO A 287 -20.69 13.30 28.85
CA PRO A 287 -20.97 13.67 30.23
C PRO A 287 -20.52 12.54 31.18
N GLY A 288 -19.62 12.82 32.12
CA GLY A 288 -19.24 11.88 33.20
C GLY A 288 -17.75 11.50 33.27
N LEU A 289 -16.96 11.73 32.22
CA LEU A 289 -15.49 11.58 32.27
C LEU A 289 -14.84 12.94 32.54
N ARG A 290 -14.34 13.15 33.77
CA ARG A 290 -13.53 14.35 34.10
C ARG A 290 -12.38 14.44 33.09
N PRO A 291 -12.28 15.51 32.27
CA PRO A 291 -11.15 15.66 31.38
C PRO A 291 -9.89 15.86 32.25
N PRO A 292 -8.81 15.08 32.04
CA PRO A 292 -7.51 15.49 32.57
C PRO A 292 -7.21 16.90 32.05
N ARG A 293 -6.58 17.77 32.87
CA ARG A 293 -6.22 19.15 32.52
C ARG A 293 -5.66 19.20 31.09
N SER A 294 -6.50 19.53 30.10
CA SER A 294 -6.20 19.34 28.68
C SER A 294 -6.49 20.62 27.91
N LEU A 295 -5.59 20.92 26.99
CA LEU A 295 -5.68 22.03 26.04
C LEU A 295 -7.09 22.12 25.44
N LYS A 296 -7.68 23.32 25.42
CA LYS A 296 -9.03 23.59 24.89
C LYS A 296 -9.12 23.13 23.43
N VAL A 297 -9.78 22.00 23.15
CA VAL A 297 -10.12 21.56 21.79
C VAL A 297 -11.26 22.42 21.27
N THR A 298 -11.06 23.03 20.11
CA THR A 298 -12.01 23.94 19.44
C THR A 298 -13.20 23.16 18.87
N ALA A 299 -14.32 23.86 18.61
CA ALA A 299 -15.49 23.24 17.97
C ALA A 299 -15.16 22.72 16.56
N MET A 300 -14.30 23.45 15.82
CA MET A 300 -13.87 23.04 14.48
C MET A 300 -13.06 21.75 14.51
N GLU A 301 -12.08 21.61 15.41
CA GLU A 301 -11.29 20.38 15.54
C GLU A 301 -12.16 19.15 15.89
N CYS A 302 -13.24 19.35 16.66
CA CYS A 302 -14.21 18.29 16.93
C CYS A 302 -15.03 17.91 15.71
N LEU A 303 -15.44 18.89 14.90
CA LEU A 303 -16.16 18.67 13.64
C LEU A 303 -15.30 17.92 12.62
N GLU A 304 -14.03 18.31 12.47
CA GLU A 304 -13.06 17.61 11.61
C GLU A 304 -12.83 16.17 12.09
N ALA A 305 -12.70 15.97 13.40
CA ALA A 305 -12.54 14.64 13.98
C ALA A 305 -13.77 13.75 13.81
N MET A 306 -14.98 14.30 13.93
CA MET A 306 -16.23 13.58 13.66
C MET A 306 -16.29 13.13 12.20
N ALA A 307 -16.05 14.04 11.25
CA ALA A 307 -16.02 13.72 9.82
C ALA A 307 -14.97 12.64 9.48
N SER A 308 -13.79 12.75 10.08
CA SER A 308 -12.72 11.77 9.95
C SER A 308 -13.08 10.40 10.54
N GLY A 309 -13.76 10.38 11.69
CA GLY A 309 -14.28 9.16 12.32
C GLY A 309 -15.34 8.46 11.46
N LEU A 310 -16.33 9.22 10.97
CA LEU A 310 -17.36 8.70 10.07
C LEU A 310 -16.76 8.09 8.81
N TYR A 311 -15.79 8.77 8.19
CA TYR A 311 -15.12 8.25 7.01
C TYR A 311 -14.29 6.99 7.29
N ALA A 312 -13.60 6.94 8.43
CA ALA A 312 -12.80 5.77 8.81
C ALA A 312 -13.68 4.53 9.08
N GLU A 313 -14.82 4.69 9.74
CA GLU A 313 -15.80 3.61 9.95
C GLU A 313 -16.42 3.15 8.63
N LEU A 314 -16.80 4.09 7.77
CA LEU A 314 -17.30 3.77 6.41
C LEU A 314 -16.25 3.01 5.59
N PHE A 315 -15.00 3.44 5.59
CA PHE A 315 -13.92 2.75 4.88
C PHE A 315 -13.67 1.36 5.46
N THR A 316 -13.71 1.22 6.78
CA THR A 316 -13.56 -0.08 7.45
C THR A 316 -14.68 -1.04 7.03
N MET A 317 -15.93 -0.57 6.96
CA MET A 317 -17.06 -1.35 6.45
C MET A 317 -16.91 -1.71 4.98
N LEU A 318 -16.39 -0.80 4.15
CA LEU A 318 -16.10 -1.09 2.75
C LEU A 318 -15.20 -2.31 2.61
N ILE A 319 -14.09 -2.34 3.37
CA ILE A 319 -13.14 -3.44 3.36
C ILE A 319 -13.77 -4.74 3.89
N SER A 320 -14.66 -4.65 4.89
CA SER A 320 -15.43 -5.80 5.37
C SER A 320 -16.33 -6.39 4.28
N LEU A 321 -17.03 -5.55 3.51
CA LEU A 321 -17.90 -5.99 2.42
C LEU A 321 -17.11 -6.58 1.25
N ILE A 322 -15.96 -6.00 0.91
CA ILE A 322 -15.03 -6.57 -0.07
C ILE A 322 -14.56 -7.95 0.38
N ASN A 323 -14.12 -8.09 1.63
CA ASN A 323 -13.66 -9.37 2.17
C ASN A 323 -14.79 -10.40 2.29
N ARG A 324 -16.04 -9.98 2.51
CA ARG A 324 -17.21 -10.87 2.42
C ARG A 324 -17.31 -11.51 1.04
N ALA A 325 -17.05 -10.75 -0.03
CA ALA A 325 -17.08 -11.25 -1.40
C ALA A 325 -15.88 -12.14 -1.76
N LEU A 326 -14.73 -11.98 -1.08
CA LEU A 326 -13.50 -12.74 -1.32
C LEU A 326 -13.33 -13.95 -0.39
N LYS A 327 -14.16 -14.07 0.65
CA LYS A 327 -14.08 -15.14 1.64
C LYS A 327 -14.41 -16.50 1.02
N SER A 328 -13.66 -17.53 1.46
CA SER A 328 -13.88 -18.94 1.13
C SER A 328 -13.59 -19.81 2.35
N SER A 329 -14.24 -20.98 2.42
CA SER A 329 -14.04 -22.01 3.44
C SER A 329 -13.04 -23.09 3.02
N GLN A 330 -12.47 -23.00 1.83
CA GLN A 330 -11.52 -23.98 1.32
C GLN A 330 -10.22 -23.99 2.15
N HIS A 331 -9.65 -25.18 2.35
CA HIS A 331 -8.37 -25.33 3.02
C HIS A 331 -7.24 -24.71 2.19
N SER A 332 -6.42 -23.89 2.85
CA SER A 332 -5.27 -23.24 2.24
C SER A 332 -3.98 -23.69 2.94
N LEU A 333 -2.91 -23.86 2.17
CA LEU A 333 -1.59 -24.28 2.67
C LEU A 333 -0.65 -23.12 2.94
N CYS A 334 -0.56 -22.17 2.00
CA CYS A 334 0.40 -21.07 2.03
C CYS A 334 -0.16 -19.84 1.33
N SER A 335 0.44 -18.69 1.59
CA SER A 335 -0.05 -17.39 1.13
C SER A 335 1.00 -16.60 0.35
N LEU A 336 0.54 -15.89 -0.68
CA LEU A 336 1.31 -14.85 -1.36
C LEU A 336 0.72 -13.49 -0.99
N LEU A 337 1.53 -12.66 -0.35
CA LEU A 337 1.17 -11.31 0.06
C LEU A 337 1.70 -10.29 -0.94
N ILE A 338 0.89 -9.33 -1.35
CA ILE A 338 1.32 -8.19 -2.18
C ILE A 338 1.06 -6.93 -1.38
N VAL A 339 2.11 -6.16 -1.11
CA VAL A 339 2.06 -4.96 -0.28
C VAL A 339 2.21 -3.72 -1.16
N ASP A 340 1.17 -2.89 -1.15
CA ASP A 340 1.18 -1.57 -1.76
C ASP A 340 0.94 -0.50 -0.67
N THR A 341 1.75 0.54 -0.71
CA THR A 341 1.70 1.63 0.26
C THR A 341 1.80 2.97 -0.46
N PRO A 342 1.28 4.07 0.13
CA PRO A 342 1.46 5.40 -0.43
C PRO A 342 2.94 5.68 -0.68
N GLY A 343 3.23 6.31 -1.81
CA GLY A 343 4.61 6.57 -2.19
C GLY A 343 5.28 7.62 -1.32
N PHE A 344 6.61 7.57 -1.30
CA PHE A 344 7.41 8.60 -0.68
C PHE A 344 7.11 9.96 -1.31
N GLN A 345 6.89 10.98 -0.48
CA GLN A 345 6.51 12.33 -0.88
C GLN A 345 7.52 13.34 -0.34
N ASN A 346 7.98 14.24 -1.22
CA ASN A 346 8.81 15.38 -0.85
C ASN A 346 8.27 16.63 -1.56
N PRO A 347 7.54 17.52 -0.87
CA PRO A 347 6.94 18.71 -1.47
C PRO A 347 7.96 19.62 -2.16
N ARG A 348 9.23 19.65 -1.72
CA ARG A 348 10.30 20.43 -2.38
C ARG A 348 10.59 19.99 -3.81
N GLN A 349 10.22 18.75 -4.17
CA GLN A 349 10.39 18.23 -5.53
C GLN A 349 9.28 18.74 -6.46
N THR A 350 8.16 19.20 -5.90
CA THR A 350 7.16 20.00 -6.62
C THR A 350 7.55 21.47 -6.51
N LYS A 351 7.10 22.33 -7.44
CA LYS A 351 7.28 23.79 -7.35
C LYS A 351 6.52 24.43 -6.16
N SER A 352 6.22 23.67 -5.11
CA SER A 352 5.48 24.09 -3.93
C SER A 352 6.45 24.47 -2.82
N ASP A 353 6.30 25.67 -2.27
CA ASP A 353 7.13 26.19 -1.19
C ASP A 353 6.68 25.73 0.22
N ARG A 354 5.90 24.64 0.30
CA ARG A 354 5.35 24.14 1.57
C ARG A 354 6.24 23.06 2.20
N GLY A 355 6.21 22.99 3.54
CA GLY A 355 6.69 21.82 4.27
C GLY A 355 5.78 20.60 4.09
N ALA A 356 6.34 19.42 4.29
CA ALA A 356 5.60 18.17 4.38
C ALA A 356 4.79 18.09 5.68
N THR A 357 3.61 17.50 5.59
CA THR A 357 2.63 17.36 6.66
C THR A 357 2.89 16.14 7.53
N PHE A 358 2.18 16.04 8.66
CA PHE A 358 2.23 14.87 9.54
C PHE A 358 1.83 13.57 8.82
N GLU A 359 0.82 13.62 7.95
CA GLU A 359 0.36 12.44 7.19
C GLU A 359 1.42 11.99 6.18
N GLU A 360 2.09 12.94 5.50
CA GLU A 360 3.24 12.65 4.63
C GLU A 360 4.41 12.06 5.43
N LEU A 361 4.66 12.49 6.68
CA LEU A 361 5.64 11.84 7.56
C LEU A 361 5.27 10.39 7.83
N CYS A 362 3.99 10.09 8.08
CA CYS A 362 3.53 8.73 8.37
C CYS A 362 3.72 7.80 7.17
N HIS A 363 3.42 8.26 5.96
CA HIS A 363 3.68 7.50 4.73
C HIS A 363 5.18 7.34 4.45
N ASN A 364 5.96 8.41 4.60
CA ASN A 364 7.42 8.37 4.41
C ASN A 364 8.08 7.46 5.44
N TYR A 365 7.62 7.44 6.69
CA TYR A 365 8.07 6.50 7.71
C TYR A 365 7.83 5.05 7.26
N THR A 366 6.63 4.71 6.78
CA THR A 366 6.35 3.36 6.27
C THR A 366 7.27 2.97 5.11
N GLN A 367 7.49 3.87 4.15
CA GLN A 367 8.42 3.64 3.03
C GLN A 367 9.87 3.46 3.51
N GLU A 368 10.34 4.27 4.46
CA GLU A 368 11.68 4.15 5.07
C GLU A 368 11.84 2.80 5.78
N ARG A 369 10.82 2.34 6.49
CA ARG A 369 10.83 1.05 7.20
C ARG A 369 10.83 -0.14 6.24
N LEU A 370 10.09 -0.07 5.13
CA LEU A 370 10.15 -1.09 4.07
C LEU A 370 11.50 -1.08 3.34
N GLN A 371 12.09 0.10 3.11
CA GLN A 371 13.44 0.25 2.56
C GLN A 371 14.50 -0.31 3.52
N THR A 372 14.31 -0.15 4.84
CA THR A 372 15.16 -0.77 5.87
C THR A 372 15.06 -2.30 5.79
N LEU A 373 13.86 -2.86 5.59
CA LEU A 373 13.67 -4.30 5.40
C LEU A 373 14.39 -4.81 4.15
N PHE A 374 14.33 -4.07 3.04
CA PHE A 374 15.12 -4.38 1.84
C PHE A 374 16.62 -4.43 2.18
N GLN A 375 17.13 -3.43 2.91
CA GLN A 375 18.54 -3.38 3.26
C GLN A 375 18.97 -4.53 4.16
N ASP A 376 18.17 -4.84 5.18
CA ASP A 376 18.40 -5.98 6.07
C ASP A 376 18.46 -7.30 5.29
N ARG A 377 17.49 -7.51 4.38
CA ARG A 377 17.42 -8.73 3.56
C ARG A 377 18.54 -8.85 2.53
N THR A 378 18.88 -7.76 1.85
CA THR A 378 19.83 -7.75 0.73
C THR A 378 21.28 -7.66 1.19
N PHE A 379 21.56 -6.91 2.26
CA PHE A 379 22.93 -6.64 2.68
C PHE A 379 23.28 -7.41 3.94
N VAL A 380 22.52 -7.24 5.03
CA VAL A 380 22.89 -7.78 6.35
C VAL A 380 22.83 -9.30 6.36
N ARG A 381 21.68 -9.87 5.99
CA ARG A 381 21.49 -11.34 6.03
C ARG A 381 22.32 -12.09 5.01
N GLU A 382 22.53 -11.52 3.82
CA GLU A 382 23.41 -12.12 2.82
C GLU A 382 24.86 -12.15 3.34
N LEU A 383 25.31 -11.05 3.93
CA LEU A 383 26.64 -10.95 4.51
C LEU A 383 26.86 -11.87 5.72
N GLU A 384 25.90 -11.95 6.65
CA GLU A 384 25.95 -12.90 7.76
C GLU A 384 26.08 -14.33 7.26
N ARG A 385 25.31 -14.69 6.22
CA ARG A 385 25.43 -16.00 5.58
C ARG A 385 26.80 -16.21 4.94
N TYR A 386 27.36 -15.20 4.26
CA TYR A 386 28.72 -15.30 3.73
C TYR A 386 29.76 -15.51 4.84
N LYS A 387 29.59 -14.91 6.03
CA LYS A 387 30.50 -15.14 7.16
C LYS A 387 30.39 -16.56 7.73
N GLU A 388 29.18 -17.10 7.81
CA GLU A 388 28.94 -18.46 8.32
C GLU A 388 29.46 -19.54 7.38
N VAL A 389 29.27 -19.35 6.06
CA VAL A 389 29.58 -20.37 5.06
C VAL A 389 31.02 -20.29 4.56
N TYR A 390 31.64 -19.11 4.56
CA TYR A 390 32.93 -18.86 3.93
C TYR A 390 33.95 -18.40 4.99
N THR A 391 34.59 -19.36 5.66
CA THR A 391 35.54 -19.09 6.76
C THR A 391 36.86 -18.42 6.31
N HIS A 392 37.14 -18.29 5.01
CA HIS A 392 38.45 -17.88 4.49
C HIS A 392 38.47 -16.74 3.45
N THR A 393 37.35 -16.08 3.12
CA THR A 393 37.37 -14.94 2.17
C THR A 393 37.73 -13.63 2.87
N HIS A 394 39.02 -13.48 3.22
CA HIS A 394 39.55 -12.40 4.07
C HIS A 394 39.76 -11.02 3.41
N THR A 395 39.39 -10.78 2.15
CA THR A 395 39.85 -9.55 1.44
C THR A 395 38.80 -8.72 0.72
N HIS A 396 37.63 -9.25 0.32
CA HIS A 396 36.66 -8.47 -0.47
C HIS A 396 35.54 -7.80 0.34
N THR A 397 35.37 -8.18 1.60
CA THR A 397 34.29 -7.65 2.45
C THR A 397 34.58 -6.25 2.97
N LYS A 398 35.85 -5.86 3.20
CA LYS A 398 36.22 -4.56 3.80
C LYS A 398 35.82 -3.31 3.00
N PHE A 399 35.69 -3.40 1.66
CA PHE A 399 35.41 -2.23 0.81
C PHE A 399 33.96 -1.73 0.83
N TYR A 400 33.02 -2.50 1.37
CA TYR A 400 31.58 -2.16 1.34
C TYR A 400 31.05 -1.59 2.66
N PHE A 401 31.88 -1.49 3.71
CA PHE A 401 31.44 -1.19 5.08
C PHE A 401 31.40 0.29 5.48
N SER A 402 31.61 1.25 4.57
CA SER A 402 31.27 2.65 4.89
C SER A 402 29.78 2.90 4.62
N LEU A 403 28.90 2.13 5.27
CA LEU A 403 27.57 2.65 5.59
C LEU A 403 27.83 3.76 6.62
N PRO A 404 27.50 5.04 6.35
CA PRO A 404 27.67 6.07 7.34
C PRO A 404 26.65 5.83 8.46
N LEU A 405 27.05 5.01 9.43
CA LEU A 405 26.46 4.94 10.75
C LEU A 405 26.93 6.19 11.48
N GLY A 406 26.07 7.22 11.56
CA GLY A 406 26.30 8.32 12.49
C GLY A 406 26.03 9.76 12.01
N HIS A 407 25.37 9.99 10.89
CA HIS A 407 24.89 11.35 10.61
C HIS A 407 23.60 11.63 11.38
N THR A 408 23.55 12.78 12.06
CA THR A 408 22.31 13.33 12.62
C THR A 408 21.32 13.51 11.47
N LEU A 409 20.33 12.62 11.37
CA LEU A 409 19.30 12.68 10.33
C LEU A 409 18.26 13.77 10.59
N LEU A 410 18.35 14.48 11.71
CA LEU A 410 17.43 15.55 12.09
C LEU A 410 18.20 16.88 12.15
N LEU A 411 17.83 17.82 11.29
CA LEU A 411 18.39 19.17 11.26
C LEU A 411 17.31 20.21 11.53
N LYS A 412 17.72 21.34 12.12
CA LYS A 412 16.86 22.51 12.28
C LYS A 412 16.65 23.17 10.92
N SER A 413 15.42 23.58 10.60
CA SER A 413 15.17 24.44 9.44
C SER A 413 15.41 25.91 9.77
N GLU A 414 15.75 26.71 8.76
CA GLU A 414 15.73 28.17 8.82
C GLU A 414 14.31 28.71 9.02
N ARG A 415 13.29 27.96 8.56
CA ARG A 415 11.89 28.34 8.71
C ARG A 415 11.36 28.02 10.12
N PRO A 416 10.60 28.94 10.74
CA PRO A 416 9.99 28.68 12.04
C PRO A 416 9.01 27.52 11.94
N HIS A 417 8.94 26.68 12.98
CA HIS A 417 8.07 25.49 13.02
C HIS A 417 8.37 24.45 11.93
N HIS A 418 9.56 24.46 11.35
CA HIS A 418 10.00 23.43 10.40
C HIS A 418 11.24 22.70 10.89
N PHE A 419 11.39 21.45 10.45
CA PHE A 419 12.62 20.68 10.62
C PHE A 419 12.94 19.88 9.36
N LEU A 420 14.20 19.53 9.17
CA LEU A 420 14.68 18.73 8.06
C LEU A 420 14.96 17.31 8.56
N LEU A 421 14.41 16.31 7.87
CA LEU A 421 14.66 14.90 8.13
C LEU A 421 15.35 14.27 6.91
N GLY A 422 16.51 13.67 7.15
CA GLY A 422 17.27 12.92 6.17
C GLY A 422 16.70 11.52 6.02
N HIS A 423 16.00 11.27 4.92
CA HIS A 423 15.50 9.95 4.53
C HIS A 423 16.52 9.19 3.69
N SER A 424 16.32 7.87 3.56
CA SER A 424 17.14 7.00 2.73
C SER A 424 18.64 7.11 3.04
N HIS A 425 19.00 7.14 4.33
CA HIS A 425 20.37 7.40 4.82
C HIS A 425 20.91 8.80 4.50
N GLY A 426 20.06 9.82 4.56
CA GLY A 426 20.46 11.22 4.38
C GLY A 426 20.65 11.63 2.92
N THR A 427 20.16 10.85 1.95
CA THR A 427 20.25 11.19 0.53
C THR A 427 19.05 11.97 0.01
N ASP A 428 17.90 11.93 0.69
CA ASP A 428 16.70 12.72 0.36
C ASP A 428 16.26 13.47 1.62
N TRP A 429 16.46 14.79 1.64
CA TRP A 429 16.10 15.64 2.77
C TRP A 429 14.70 16.20 2.56
N VAL A 430 13.81 15.94 3.53
CA VAL A 430 12.43 16.44 3.51
C VAL A 430 12.29 17.47 4.61
N GLU A 431 11.79 18.63 4.25
CA GLU A 431 11.41 19.67 5.21
C GLU A 431 9.97 19.45 5.66
N TYR A 432 9.76 19.28 6.96
CA TYR A 432 8.45 19.03 7.57
C TYR A 432 7.95 20.27 8.31
N ASP A 433 6.67 20.59 8.13
CA ASP A 433 5.96 21.64 8.87
C ASP A 433 5.23 21.03 10.08
N VAL A 434 5.63 21.40 11.30
CA VAL A 434 5.05 20.83 12.53
C VAL A 434 3.77 21.50 13.01
N ARG A 435 3.27 22.52 12.31
CA ARG A 435 2.08 23.27 12.73
C ARG A 435 0.87 22.35 12.82
N GLY A 436 0.29 22.29 14.03
CA GLY A 436 -0.88 21.47 14.32
C GLY A 436 -0.59 19.98 14.55
N TRP A 437 0.66 19.51 14.51
CA TRP A 437 0.99 18.08 14.77
C TRP A 437 0.51 17.59 16.12
N LEU A 438 0.58 18.44 17.15
CA LEU A 438 0.03 18.13 18.46
C LEU A 438 -1.47 17.85 18.41
N ASN A 439 -2.22 18.47 17.50
CA ASN A 439 -3.65 18.20 17.34
C ASN A 439 -3.89 16.87 16.64
N HIS A 440 -3.03 16.49 15.68
CA HIS A 440 -3.04 15.14 15.08
C HIS A 440 -2.73 14.05 16.12
N ALA A 441 -1.74 14.30 16.98
CA ALA A 441 -1.31 13.33 17.99
C ALA A 441 -2.32 13.17 19.16
N LYS A 442 -3.20 14.15 19.37
CA LYS A 442 -4.26 14.12 20.39
C LYS A 442 -5.38 13.18 19.95
N GLN A 443 -5.82 12.32 20.86
CA GLN A 443 -7.02 11.53 20.65
C GLN A 443 -8.25 12.43 20.84
N ASN A 444 -9.02 12.68 19.78
CA ASN A 444 -10.25 13.45 19.85
C ASN A 444 -11.46 12.53 20.09
N PRO A 445 -12.19 12.65 21.21
CA PRO A 445 -13.37 11.82 21.50
C PRO A 445 -14.45 11.86 20.40
N ALA A 446 -14.59 12.97 19.68
CA ALA A 446 -15.58 13.10 18.61
C ALA A 446 -15.37 12.05 17.51
N SER A 447 -14.11 11.67 17.24
CA SER A 447 -13.80 10.61 16.26
C SER A 447 -14.26 9.22 16.71
N GLN A 448 -14.32 8.96 18.03
CA GLN A 448 -14.81 7.68 18.59
C GLN A 448 -16.33 7.64 18.63
N ASN A 449 -16.97 8.77 18.90
CA ASN A 449 -18.43 8.90 18.91
C ASN A 449 -19.05 8.58 17.54
N ALA A 450 -18.31 8.74 16.44
CA ALA A 450 -18.78 8.41 15.09
C ALA A 450 -19.27 6.96 14.97
N ALA A 451 -18.57 5.99 15.56
CA ALA A 451 -18.97 4.58 15.51
C ALA A 451 -20.30 4.36 16.26
N THR A 452 -20.42 4.94 17.46
CA THR A 452 -21.65 4.87 18.27
C THR A 452 -22.83 5.54 17.56
N LEU A 453 -22.59 6.67 16.89
CA LEU A 453 -23.61 7.38 16.12
C LEU A 453 -24.15 6.51 14.96
N LEU A 454 -23.27 5.84 14.22
CA LEU A 454 -23.67 4.94 13.13
C LEU A 454 -24.41 3.70 13.64
N GLN A 455 -24.00 3.17 14.80
CA GLN A 455 -24.68 2.03 15.44
C GLN A 455 -26.10 2.37 15.89
N ASN A 456 -26.29 3.59 16.42
CA ASN A 456 -27.58 4.05 16.96
C ASN A 456 -28.46 4.76 15.93
N SER A 457 -28.05 4.79 14.66
CA SER A 457 -28.82 5.41 13.57
C SER A 457 -30.24 4.83 13.48
N GLN A 458 -31.23 5.71 13.43
CA GLN A 458 -32.64 5.36 13.19
C GLN A 458 -32.87 4.79 11.77
N LYS A 459 -31.93 5.02 10.84
CA LYS A 459 -31.95 4.41 9.51
C LYS A 459 -31.40 2.99 9.57
N LYS A 460 -32.28 2.01 9.32
CA LYS A 460 -31.98 0.56 9.39
C LYS A 460 -30.85 0.10 8.46
N ASN A 461 -30.73 0.70 7.28
CA ASN A 461 -29.65 0.38 6.33
C ASN A 461 -28.26 0.81 6.86
N ILE A 462 -28.20 1.87 7.68
CA ILE A 462 -26.97 2.28 8.36
C ILE A 462 -26.77 1.40 9.60
N SER A 463 -27.69 1.39 10.57
CA SER A 463 -27.47 0.67 11.83
C SER A 463 -27.25 -0.84 11.61
N GLY A 464 -27.96 -1.46 10.67
CA GLY A 464 -27.77 -2.87 10.31
C GLY A 464 -26.35 -3.23 9.85
N LEU A 465 -25.62 -2.29 9.23
CA LEU A 465 -24.22 -2.48 8.84
C LEU A 465 -23.25 -2.42 10.02
N PHE A 466 -23.55 -1.63 11.06
CA PHE A 466 -22.61 -1.34 12.16
C PHE A 466 -22.94 -2.06 13.48
N MET A 467 -24.15 -2.61 13.67
CA MET A 467 -24.60 -3.27 14.92
C MET A 467 -23.72 -4.46 15.35
N GLY A 468 -23.25 -5.28 14.39
CA GLY A 468 -22.45 -6.48 14.68
C GLY A 468 -20.99 -6.22 15.11
N ARG A 469 -20.57 -4.95 15.18
CA ARG A 469 -19.18 -4.53 15.43
C ARG A 469 -18.92 -3.99 16.84
N SER A 470 -19.89 -4.11 17.75
CA SER A 470 -19.78 -3.61 19.11
C SER A 470 -18.62 -4.25 19.88
N GLY A 471 -17.67 -3.44 20.34
CA GLY A 471 -16.93 -3.63 21.60
C GLY A 471 -16.03 -4.85 21.75
N GLY A 472 -15.81 -5.69 20.74
CA GLY A 472 -14.89 -6.81 20.84
C GLY A 472 -13.44 -6.34 20.97
N SER A 473 -12.70 -6.88 21.94
CA SER A 473 -11.22 -6.81 22.06
C SER A 473 -10.47 -7.20 20.76
N THR A 474 -11.20 -7.78 19.80
CA THR A 474 -10.77 -8.26 18.48
C THR A 474 -10.64 -7.18 17.41
N VAL A 475 -11.22 -5.98 17.57
CA VAL A 475 -11.10 -4.87 16.62
C VAL A 475 -10.19 -3.81 17.22
N LEU A 476 -8.99 -3.68 16.68
CA LEU A 476 -8.12 -2.53 16.95
C LEU A 476 -8.79 -1.29 16.34
N SER A 477 -9.70 -0.67 17.12
CA SER A 477 -10.52 0.51 16.80
C SER A 477 -10.05 1.26 15.54
N GLY A 478 -10.68 0.95 14.40
CA GLY A 478 -10.52 1.62 13.10
C GLY A 478 -9.09 1.71 12.51
N SER A 479 -8.10 1.03 13.10
CA SER A 479 -6.68 1.21 12.80
C SER A 479 -6.19 0.30 11.67
N ILE A 480 -6.70 -0.93 11.64
CA ILE A 480 -6.45 -1.91 10.60
C ILE A 480 -7.80 -2.49 10.20
N ALA A 481 -8.21 -2.30 8.95
CA ALA A 481 -9.41 -2.94 8.42
C ALA A 481 -9.05 -4.26 7.73
N GLY A 482 -10.03 -5.18 7.64
CA GLY A 482 -9.83 -6.47 6.97
C GLY A 482 -9.18 -7.56 7.82
N LEU A 483 -9.16 -7.41 9.15
CA LEU A 483 -8.77 -8.48 10.08
C LEU A 483 -9.86 -9.56 10.25
N GLU A 484 -11.04 -9.35 9.66
CA GLU A 484 -12.17 -10.27 9.62
C GLU A 484 -11.98 -11.27 8.47
N GLY A 485 -10.90 -12.06 8.54
CA GLY A 485 -10.58 -13.10 7.57
C GLY A 485 -11.35 -14.39 7.86
N GLY A 486 -11.87 -15.04 6.81
CA GLY A 486 -12.56 -16.33 6.94
C GLY A 486 -11.65 -17.56 6.84
N SER A 487 -10.50 -17.45 6.17
CA SER A 487 -9.55 -18.55 6.03
C SER A 487 -8.71 -18.71 7.32
N GLN A 488 -8.26 -19.94 7.59
CA GLN A 488 -7.38 -20.21 8.74
C GLN A 488 -6.08 -19.40 8.68
N LEU A 489 -5.52 -19.21 7.48
CA LEU A 489 -4.30 -18.41 7.29
C LEU A 489 -4.56 -16.91 7.52
N ALA A 490 -5.69 -16.37 7.07
CA ALA A 490 -6.08 -14.99 7.34
C ALA A 490 -6.27 -14.75 8.85
N LEU A 491 -6.89 -15.69 9.57
CA LEU A 491 -7.04 -15.65 11.02
C LEU A 491 -5.69 -15.72 11.76
N ARG A 492 -4.75 -16.56 11.29
CA ARG A 492 -3.38 -16.62 11.84
C ARG A 492 -2.64 -15.30 11.65
N ARG A 493 -2.71 -14.69 10.45
CA ARG A 493 -2.15 -13.36 10.18
C ARG A 493 -2.77 -12.30 11.08
N ALA A 494 -4.10 -12.27 11.16
CA ALA A 494 -4.82 -11.31 12.01
C ALA A 494 -4.44 -11.47 13.49
N THR A 495 -4.28 -12.70 13.97
CA THR A 495 -3.80 -12.98 15.34
C THR A 495 -2.38 -12.47 15.56
N GLY A 496 -1.48 -12.70 14.58
CA GLY A 496 -0.13 -12.16 14.60
C GLY A 496 -0.10 -10.64 14.70
N MET A 497 -0.87 -9.95 13.85
CA MET A 497 -0.98 -8.50 13.88
C MET A 497 -1.56 -8.00 15.21
N ARG A 498 -2.61 -8.64 15.75
CA ARG A 498 -3.21 -8.26 17.04
C ARG A 498 -2.22 -8.35 18.19
N LYS A 499 -1.34 -9.37 18.22
CA LYS A 499 -0.31 -9.53 19.26
C LYS A 499 0.62 -8.32 19.36
N THR A 500 0.96 -7.69 18.24
CA THR A 500 1.79 -6.47 18.22
C THR A 500 1.16 -5.32 19.02
N PHE A 501 -0.17 -5.25 19.09
CA PHE A 501 -0.89 -4.19 19.80
C PHE A 501 -1.21 -4.53 21.26
N THR A 502 -1.24 -5.81 21.63
CA THR A 502 -1.63 -6.28 22.97
C THR A 502 -0.45 -6.67 23.87
N THR A 503 0.78 -6.71 23.35
CA THR A 503 1.96 -7.17 24.09
C THR A 503 2.75 -6.01 24.71
N GLY A 504 3.09 -6.12 26.00
CA GLY A 504 4.02 -5.21 26.69
C GLY A 504 3.56 -3.74 26.77
N MET A 505 4.49 -2.79 26.59
CA MET A 505 4.22 -1.34 26.63
C MET A 505 3.22 -0.85 25.57
N ALA A 506 3.00 -1.61 24.50
CA ALA A 506 2.03 -1.29 23.46
C ALA A 506 0.60 -1.27 23.98
N ALA A 507 0.25 -2.22 24.87
CA ALA A 507 -1.08 -2.31 25.48
C ALA A 507 -1.42 -1.09 26.35
N VAL A 508 -0.41 -0.54 27.04
CA VAL A 508 -0.53 0.58 27.97
C VAL A 508 -0.59 1.93 27.24
N LYS A 509 0.08 2.06 26.09
CA LYS A 509 0.17 3.31 25.32
C LYS A 509 -0.67 3.34 24.03
N LYS A 510 -1.59 2.38 23.84
CA LYS A 510 -2.48 2.24 22.67
C LYS A 510 -3.38 3.45 22.36
N LYS A 511 -3.46 4.45 23.24
CA LYS A 511 -4.25 5.68 23.05
C LYS A 511 -3.52 6.76 22.22
N SER A 512 -2.20 6.66 22.04
CA SER A 512 -1.43 7.59 21.23
C SER A 512 -1.48 7.22 19.75
N LEU A 513 -1.88 8.17 18.89
CA LEU A 513 -1.94 7.96 17.44
C LEU A 513 -0.55 7.61 16.86
N CYS A 514 0.51 8.33 17.28
CA CYS A 514 1.87 8.06 16.80
C CYS A 514 2.33 6.63 17.14
N ILE A 515 1.98 6.14 18.32
CA ILE A 515 2.29 4.76 18.73
C ILE A 515 1.45 3.77 17.93
N GLN A 516 0.16 4.04 17.70
CA GLN A 516 -0.67 3.20 16.82
C GLN A 516 -0.08 3.08 15.41
N ILE A 517 0.38 4.19 14.83
CA ILE A 517 1.03 4.22 13.51
C ILE A 517 2.29 3.36 13.52
N LYS A 518 3.15 3.53 14.53
CA LYS A 518 4.35 2.68 14.68
C LYS A 518 3.98 1.19 14.77
N LEU A 519 3.00 0.84 15.60
CA LEU A 519 2.58 -0.56 15.79
C LEU A 519 1.95 -1.16 14.53
N GLN A 520 1.22 -0.37 13.73
CA GLN A 520 0.70 -0.81 12.42
C GLN A 520 1.86 -1.16 11.48
N VAL A 521 2.88 -0.30 11.40
CA VAL A 521 4.06 -0.55 10.56
C VAL A 521 4.88 -1.74 11.09
N ASP A 522 5.07 -1.84 12.40
CA ASP A 522 5.79 -2.98 13.00
C ASP A 522 5.04 -4.30 12.75
N ALA A 523 3.70 -4.32 12.85
CA ALA A 523 2.89 -5.48 12.53
C ALA A 523 3.03 -5.90 11.05
N LEU A 524 3.04 -4.93 10.12
CA LEU A 524 3.31 -5.19 8.70
C LEU A 524 4.70 -5.81 8.50
N LEU A 525 5.74 -5.23 9.10
CA LEU A 525 7.10 -5.75 8.98
C LEU A 525 7.24 -7.14 9.57
N ASP A 526 6.59 -7.42 10.70
CA ASP A 526 6.62 -8.75 11.33
C ASP A 526 5.91 -9.81 10.49
N THR A 527 4.85 -9.44 9.76
CA THR A 527 4.25 -10.31 8.76
C THR A 527 5.22 -10.59 7.61
N LEU A 528 5.86 -9.56 7.06
CA LEU A 528 6.82 -9.70 5.97
C LEU A 528 8.10 -10.45 6.35
N ARG A 529 8.53 -10.36 7.61
CA ARG A 529 9.72 -11.09 8.09
C ARG A 529 9.53 -12.60 8.10
N ARG A 530 8.29 -13.08 8.16
CA ARG A 530 7.95 -14.52 8.20
C ARG A 530 7.87 -15.18 6.83
N SER A 531 7.91 -14.39 5.76
CA SER A 531 7.85 -14.86 4.37
C SER A 531 9.17 -14.65 3.64
N ASN A 532 9.26 -15.25 2.45
CA ASN A 532 10.29 -14.90 1.49
C ASN A 532 9.85 -13.67 0.67
N VAL A 533 10.68 -12.62 0.65
CA VAL A 533 10.29 -11.28 0.18
C VAL A 533 10.97 -10.96 -1.15
N HIS A 534 10.17 -10.54 -2.13
CA HIS A 534 10.56 -10.05 -3.44
C HIS A 534 10.35 -8.54 -3.49
N PHE A 535 11.32 -7.77 -3.95
CA PHE A 535 11.23 -6.31 -4.00
C PHE A 535 11.09 -5.80 -5.44
N VAL A 536 10.17 -4.84 -5.62
CA VAL A 536 9.97 -4.12 -6.88
C VAL A 536 10.16 -2.63 -6.61
N HIS A 537 11.15 -2.02 -7.26
CA HIS A 537 11.47 -0.60 -7.15
C HIS A 537 10.83 0.18 -8.30
N CYS A 538 9.81 0.94 -7.96
CA CYS A 538 9.01 1.77 -8.84
C CYS A 538 9.57 3.20 -8.90
N LEU A 539 10.10 3.60 -10.06
CA LEU A 539 10.75 4.89 -10.29
C LEU A 539 9.85 5.84 -11.08
N LEU A 540 9.78 7.08 -10.62
CA LEU A 540 9.07 8.15 -11.31
C LEU A 540 9.96 8.75 -12.44
N PRO A 541 9.53 8.78 -13.71
CA PRO A 541 10.35 9.30 -14.82
C PRO A 541 10.50 10.83 -14.80
N ARG A 542 9.47 11.55 -14.34
CA ARG A 542 9.41 13.02 -14.26
C ARG A 542 8.39 13.45 -13.20
N VAL A 543 8.62 14.57 -12.53
CA VAL A 543 7.71 15.11 -11.49
C VAL A 543 6.33 15.46 -12.06
N ASP A 544 6.30 16.12 -13.23
CA ASP A 544 5.06 16.62 -13.85
C ASP A 544 4.43 15.64 -14.85
N ALA A 545 4.75 14.34 -14.79
CA ALA A 545 4.26 13.37 -15.78
C ALA A 545 2.77 13.01 -15.63
N LEU A 546 2.18 13.19 -14.45
CA LEU A 546 0.86 12.63 -14.08
C LEU A 546 -0.19 13.69 -13.72
N CYS A 547 0.18 14.97 -13.79
CA CYS A 547 -0.71 16.10 -13.58
C CYS A 547 -1.26 16.52 -14.95
N GLY A 548 -2.44 16.02 -15.31
CA GLY A 548 -3.12 16.31 -16.58
C GLY A 548 -3.68 17.74 -16.71
N VAL A 549 -2.90 18.76 -16.35
CA VAL A 549 -3.34 20.16 -16.46
C VAL A 549 -2.58 20.83 -17.60
N GLY A 550 -3.32 21.22 -18.63
CA GLY A 550 -2.85 21.95 -19.81
C GLY A 550 -2.21 23.31 -19.47
N GLY A 551 -0.93 23.28 -19.12
CA GLY A 551 -0.04 24.42 -19.09
C GLY A 551 1.05 24.27 -20.16
N ALA A 552 0.64 24.27 -21.43
CA ALA A 552 1.57 24.35 -22.58
C ALA A 552 1.81 25.80 -23.03
N GLU A 553 1.54 26.79 -22.17
CA GLU A 553 1.69 28.21 -22.51
C GLU A 553 2.52 28.95 -21.44
N ALA A 554 3.78 28.54 -21.26
CA ALA A 554 4.84 29.37 -20.68
C ALA A 554 6.22 28.71 -20.85
N ALA A 555 6.54 28.27 -22.06
CA ALA A 555 7.91 28.01 -22.49
C ALA A 555 7.91 28.18 -24.01
N GLY A 556 8.12 29.42 -24.46
CA GLY A 556 8.43 29.69 -25.85
C GLY A 556 9.78 29.08 -26.16
N GLU A 557 9.78 27.88 -26.69
CA GLU A 557 10.81 27.29 -27.55
C GLU A 557 10.27 25.94 -28.05
N SER A 558 10.18 25.82 -29.37
CA SER A 558 9.68 24.65 -30.10
C SER A 558 10.30 23.35 -29.57
N CYS A 559 9.54 22.57 -28.80
CA CYS A 559 9.97 21.25 -28.35
C CYS A 559 9.23 20.18 -29.16
N ASP A 560 10.02 19.49 -29.98
CA ASP A 560 9.64 18.41 -30.88
C ASP A 560 8.92 17.26 -30.13
N PRO A 561 7.82 16.66 -30.64
CA PRO A 561 7.04 15.63 -29.94
C PRO A 561 7.75 14.25 -29.81
N SER A 562 9.03 14.16 -30.16
CA SER A 562 9.72 12.92 -30.51
C SER A 562 10.61 12.31 -29.42
N LEU A 563 10.76 12.95 -28.24
CA LEU A 563 11.64 12.43 -27.17
C LEU A 563 10.88 12.26 -25.85
N MET A 564 10.68 11.00 -25.45
CA MET A 564 10.34 10.60 -24.09
C MET A 564 11.34 11.16 -23.08
N GLN A 565 11.10 12.37 -22.59
CA GLN A 565 12.05 13.14 -21.79
C GLN A 565 12.04 12.63 -20.34
N LEU A 566 13.02 11.77 -20.02
CA LEU A 566 13.33 11.35 -18.66
C LEU A 566 14.07 12.45 -17.91
N ASP A 567 13.67 12.73 -16.67
CA ASP A 567 14.46 13.54 -15.76
C ASP A 567 15.60 12.68 -15.18
N ILE A 568 16.78 12.81 -15.78
CA ILE A 568 17.98 12.08 -15.38
C ILE A 568 18.41 12.48 -13.95
N GLY A 569 18.22 13.74 -13.56
CA GLY A 569 18.55 14.23 -12.23
C GLY A 569 17.71 13.52 -11.15
N LEU A 570 16.39 13.50 -11.36
CA LEU A 570 15.43 12.80 -10.51
C LEU A 570 15.70 11.30 -10.47
N LEU A 571 15.86 10.63 -11.61
CA LEU A 571 16.15 9.19 -11.67
C LEU A 571 17.46 8.84 -10.96
N ARG A 572 18.51 9.66 -11.14
CA ARG A 572 19.79 9.45 -10.43
C ARG A 572 19.62 9.59 -8.92
N SER A 573 18.83 10.56 -8.46
CA SER A 573 18.50 10.70 -7.04
C SER A 573 17.76 9.47 -6.52
N GLN A 574 16.74 9.00 -7.24
CA GLN A 574 15.96 7.82 -6.83
C GLN A 574 16.83 6.55 -6.76
N LEU A 575 17.72 6.32 -7.73
CA LEU A 575 18.65 5.18 -7.71
C LEU A 575 19.65 5.21 -6.56
N ARG A 576 20.05 6.41 -6.12
CA ARG A 576 20.89 6.58 -4.93
C ARG A 576 20.09 6.22 -3.67
N CYS A 577 18.88 6.75 -3.53
CA CYS A 577 18.04 6.50 -2.35
C CYS A 577 17.71 5.01 -2.17
N CYS A 578 17.43 4.27 -3.25
CA CYS A 578 17.09 2.85 -3.15
C CYS A 578 18.30 1.92 -2.93
N ARG A 579 19.53 2.42 -3.04
CA ARG A 579 20.80 1.65 -2.94
C ARG A 579 20.89 0.42 -3.85
N LEU A 580 20.17 0.42 -4.97
CA LEU A 580 20.19 -0.69 -5.92
C LEU A 580 21.58 -0.93 -6.53
N LEU A 581 22.39 0.12 -6.73
CA LEU A 581 23.75 -0.03 -7.25
C LEU A 581 24.63 -0.84 -6.29
N ASP A 582 24.51 -0.61 -4.98
CA ASP A 582 25.28 -1.33 -3.98
C ASP A 582 24.80 -2.80 -3.88
N ALA A 583 23.48 -3.02 -3.97
CA ALA A 583 22.91 -4.36 -4.02
C ALA A 583 23.42 -5.15 -5.23
N MET A 584 23.42 -4.55 -6.43
CA MET A 584 23.93 -5.21 -7.64
C MET A 584 25.43 -5.55 -7.56
N ARG A 585 26.23 -4.73 -6.88
CA ARG A 585 27.66 -5.04 -6.65
C ARG A 585 27.82 -6.29 -5.80
N ILE A 586 26.99 -6.44 -4.77
CA ILE A 586 26.96 -7.66 -3.93
C ILE A 586 26.51 -8.86 -4.75
N TYR A 587 25.41 -8.76 -5.50
CA TYR A 587 24.91 -9.89 -6.29
C TYR A 587 25.86 -10.35 -7.38
N ARG A 588 26.59 -9.42 -8.02
CA ARG A 588 27.58 -9.76 -9.05
C ARG A 588 28.81 -10.46 -8.48
N GLN A 589 29.18 -10.17 -7.24
CA GLN A 589 30.38 -10.75 -6.61
C GLN A 589 30.06 -11.99 -5.77
N GLY A 590 28.83 -12.10 -5.26
CA GLY A 590 28.37 -13.19 -4.41
C GLY A 590 27.64 -14.30 -5.16
N PHE A 591 27.00 -15.17 -4.39
CA PHE A 591 26.18 -16.32 -4.79
C PHE A 591 24.79 -16.21 -4.12
N PRO A 592 23.87 -15.41 -4.67
CA PRO A 592 22.59 -15.11 -4.03
C PRO A 592 21.65 -16.32 -3.96
N ASP A 593 21.69 -17.21 -4.95
CA ASP A 593 20.90 -18.44 -4.96
C ASP A 593 21.64 -19.54 -4.22
N HIS A 594 20.92 -20.27 -3.37
CA HIS A 594 21.53 -21.33 -2.56
C HIS A 594 20.51 -22.41 -2.21
N MET A 595 20.97 -23.66 -2.17
CA MET A 595 20.13 -24.83 -1.96
C MET A 595 20.87 -25.91 -1.18
N GLY A 596 20.16 -26.66 -0.33
CA GLY A 596 20.75 -27.79 0.40
C GLY A 596 21.18 -28.91 -0.55
N PHE A 597 22.21 -29.68 -0.19
CA PHE A 597 22.75 -30.73 -1.07
C PHE A 597 21.72 -31.78 -1.45
N SER A 598 20.96 -32.29 -0.48
CA SER A 598 19.87 -33.26 -0.73
C SER A 598 18.82 -32.70 -1.69
N GLU A 599 18.47 -31.42 -1.54
CA GLU A 599 17.50 -30.76 -2.40
C GLU A 599 18.04 -30.54 -3.81
N PHE A 600 19.29 -30.10 -3.93
CA PHE A 600 19.97 -29.91 -5.21
C PHE A 600 20.02 -31.20 -6.01
N ARG A 601 20.49 -32.28 -5.37
CA ARG A 601 20.52 -33.61 -5.98
C ARG A 601 19.13 -34.05 -6.40
N ARG A 602 18.13 -33.98 -5.52
CA ARG A 602 16.75 -34.39 -5.85
C ARG A 602 16.19 -33.64 -7.06
N ARG A 603 16.56 -32.37 -7.26
CA ARG A 603 16.10 -31.57 -8.40
C ARG A 603 16.88 -31.84 -9.69
N PHE A 604 18.17 -32.09 -9.60
CA PHE A 604 19.07 -32.07 -10.76
C PHE A 604 19.68 -33.42 -11.13
N ASP A 605 19.56 -34.47 -10.31
CA ASP A 605 20.05 -35.83 -10.64
C ASP A 605 19.54 -36.34 -11.99
N VAL A 606 18.31 -35.93 -12.36
CA VAL A 606 17.66 -36.33 -13.60
C VAL A 606 18.40 -35.84 -14.86
N LEU A 607 19.21 -34.78 -14.74
CA LEU A 607 19.98 -34.24 -15.86
C LEU A 607 21.15 -35.15 -16.25
N THR A 608 21.51 -36.10 -15.38
CA THR A 608 22.77 -36.82 -15.46
C THR A 608 22.56 -38.34 -15.27
N PRO A 609 21.75 -38.98 -16.14
CA PRO A 609 21.25 -40.34 -15.93
C PRO A 609 22.35 -41.42 -15.89
N HIS A 610 23.54 -41.15 -16.45
CA HIS A 610 24.70 -42.04 -16.37
C HIS A 610 25.30 -42.14 -14.96
N LEU A 611 25.29 -41.04 -14.19
CA LEU A 611 25.69 -41.05 -12.77
C LEU A 611 24.66 -41.83 -11.92
N THR A 612 23.37 -41.65 -12.19
CA THR A 612 22.29 -42.36 -11.49
C THR A 612 22.34 -43.88 -11.72
N LYS A 613 22.69 -44.31 -12.94
CA LYS A 613 22.87 -45.74 -13.29
C LYS A 613 24.08 -46.37 -12.61
N LYS A 614 25.16 -45.61 -12.39
CA LYS A 614 26.40 -46.08 -11.75
C LYS A 614 26.25 -46.26 -10.23
N LEU A 615 25.40 -45.46 -9.59
CA LEU A 615 25.18 -45.48 -8.14
C LEU A 615 24.05 -46.44 -7.73
N GLY A 616 23.05 -46.67 -8.58
CA GLY A 616 21.96 -47.62 -8.34
C GLY A 616 20.83 -47.07 -7.45
N ARG A 617 19.59 -47.55 -7.65
CA ARG A 617 18.37 -47.03 -7.01
C ARG A 617 18.37 -47.10 -5.46
N ASN A 618 19.26 -47.90 -4.87
CA ASN A 618 19.39 -48.09 -3.42
C ASN A 618 20.69 -47.51 -2.83
N TYR A 619 21.38 -46.61 -3.54
CA TYR A 619 22.58 -45.97 -3.01
C TYR A 619 22.24 -45.05 -1.84
N ILE A 620 22.51 -45.53 -0.62
CA ILE A 620 22.57 -44.68 0.57
C ILE A 620 23.82 -43.81 0.39
N VAL A 621 23.62 -42.60 -0.13
CA VAL A 621 24.69 -41.60 -0.21
C VAL A 621 25.14 -41.27 1.21
N LYS A 622 26.33 -41.75 1.59
CA LYS A 622 26.95 -41.42 2.89
C LYS A 622 27.46 -39.98 2.95
N ASP A 623 27.74 -39.38 1.80
CA ASP A 623 28.26 -38.02 1.67
C ASP A 623 27.54 -37.26 0.53
N GLU A 624 26.53 -36.45 0.91
CA GLU A 624 25.74 -35.68 -0.05
C GLU A 624 26.54 -34.57 -0.73
N LYS A 625 27.60 -34.08 -0.09
CA LYS A 625 28.43 -33.02 -0.65
C LYS A 625 29.17 -33.54 -1.88
N ARG A 626 29.83 -34.69 -1.75
CA ARG A 626 30.55 -35.33 -2.85
C ARG A 626 29.64 -35.68 -4.03
N ALA A 627 28.44 -36.16 -3.76
CA ALA A 627 27.46 -36.46 -4.82
C ALA A 627 27.07 -35.21 -5.62
N VAL A 628 26.94 -34.05 -4.96
CA VAL A 628 26.68 -32.78 -5.64
C VAL A 628 27.91 -32.30 -6.41
N GLU A 629 29.13 -32.50 -5.91
CA GLU A 629 30.37 -32.17 -6.64
C GLU A 629 30.47 -32.98 -7.95
N GLU A 630 30.29 -34.30 -7.90
CA GLU A 630 30.30 -35.16 -9.09
C GLU A 630 29.19 -34.78 -10.09
N LEU A 631 28.02 -34.37 -9.58
CA LEU A 631 26.92 -33.89 -10.41
C LEU A 631 27.28 -32.58 -11.12
N LEU A 632 27.86 -31.61 -10.42
CA LEU A 632 28.27 -30.32 -10.98
C LEU A 632 29.40 -30.48 -12.00
N GLU A 633 30.36 -31.35 -11.74
CA GLU A 633 31.45 -31.68 -12.67
C GLU A 633 30.90 -32.33 -13.95
N SER A 634 29.95 -33.26 -13.83
CA SER A 634 29.35 -33.87 -15.02
C SER A 634 28.40 -32.95 -15.78
N LEU A 635 27.91 -31.87 -15.18
CA LEU A 635 27.15 -30.83 -15.87
C LEU A 635 28.07 -29.79 -16.54
N GLU A 636 29.40 -29.93 -16.40
CA GLU A 636 30.40 -29.04 -16.98
C GLU A 636 30.19 -27.56 -16.61
N LEU A 637 29.69 -27.30 -15.39
CA LEU A 637 29.47 -25.93 -14.92
C LEU A 637 30.81 -25.26 -14.60
N GLU A 638 30.95 -23.99 -14.99
CA GLU A 638 32.14 -23.22 -14.65
C GLU A 638 32.33 -23.11 -13.13
N LYS A 639 33.55 -23.38 -12.63
CA LYS A 639 33.86 -23.26 -11.18
C LYS A 639 33.64 -21.85 -10.62
N SER A 640 33.56 -20.83 -11.48
CA SER A 640 33.22 -19.45 -11.14
C SER A 640 31.73 -19.23 -10.87
N SER A 641 30.84 -20.08 -11.39
CA SER A 641 29.39 -19.90 -11.31
C SER A 641 28.77 -20.47 -10.03
N TYR A 642 29.51 -21.32 -9.30
CA TYR A 642 29.03 -21.93 -8.06
C TYR A 642 30.08 -21.98 -6.95
N HIS A 643 29.60 -22.18 -5.72
CA HIS A 643 30.43 -22.41 -4.54
C HIS A 643 29.84 -23.50 -3.65
N MET A 644 30.71 -24.39 -3.19
CA MET A 644 30.36 -25.50 -2.29
C MET A 644 30.61 -25.11 -0.84
N GLY A 645 29.53 -24.92 -0.08
CA GLY A 645 29.59 -24.64 1.36
C GLY A 645 29.69 -25.90 2.22
N LEU A 646 29.36 -25.76 3.51
CA LEU A 646 29.35 -26.86 4.47
C LEU A 646 28.15 -27.81 4.28
N SER A 647 26.98 -27.28 3.92
CA SER A 647 25.72 -28.06 3.80
C SER A 647 24.86 -27.66 2.60
N ARG A 648 25.32 -26.67 1.82
CA ARG A 648 24.57 -26.06 0.72
C ARG A 648 25.49 -25.73 -0.45
N VAL A 649 24.96 -25.81 -1.65
CA VAL A 649 25.58 -25.26 -2.87
C VAL A 649 24.98 -23.88 -3.12
N SER A 650 25.83 -22.92 -3.44
CA SER A 650 25.43 -21.55 -3.80
C SER A 650 25.80 -21.28 -5.26
N THR A 651 24.94 -20.60 -6.01
CA THR A 651 25.12 -20.32 -7.44
C THR A 651 24.97 -18.83 -7.73
N ARG A 652 25.66 -18.35 -8.77
CA ARG A 652 25.51 -16.99 -9.28
C ARG A 652 24.20 -16.87 -10.06
N LEU A 653 23.67 -15.64 -10.12
CA LEU A 653 22.65 -15.28 -11.09
C LEU A 653 23.35 -15.06 -12.43
N GLU A 654 22.98 -15.84 -13.45
CA GLU A 654 23.38 -15.60 -14.85
C GLU A 654 22.51 -14.53 -15.51
#